data_AF-A0A8T2T9Q4-F1
#
_entry.id   AF-A0A8T2T9Q4-F1
#
_cell.length_a   1.000
_cell.length_b   1.000
_cell.length_c   1.000
_cell.angle_alpha   90.00
_cell.angle_beta   90.00
_cell.angle_gamma   90.00
#
_symmetry.space_group_name_H-M   'P 1'
#
loop_
_entity.id
_entity.type
_entity.pdbx_description
1 polymer ?
#
loop_
_entity_poly.entity_id
_entity_poly.type
_entity_poly.pdbx_seq_one_letter_code
_entity_poly.pdbx_strand_id
1 'polypeptide(L)'
;MDCPDHYYTILGGSCIRQSSFFGGTPLLSQGVGYAIVLGFGAFFAVITSFLVWLERKYVGAKHTSEWFNTAGRNIKTGLIASVIVSQWTWAATILQSSNVAWEYGVSGPFWYASGATIQVLLFGILAIEIKRKAPSAHTVCEIVKARWGFAAHIVFLAFCFVTNIIVTAMLLLGGSAVVQALTGMNIYAASFLIPLGVIIYTLHGGLKATFLASYLHSVLVHVVLVIFLYMVYTSSDKLGSPSKVYNNLVSLASRTQDCSELLKLGQACGPVNGNYQGSYVTMLSSGGFIFGIINIIGNFGTVFVDNGYWISAIAARPSSTHKGYLLGGLVWFAVPFSLATALGLGALALNLPLTASEASRGLVPPATATALIGEGGATLLLTMLFMAVTSAGSSELIAVSSLCTYDLYRTYINPNATGKQILSVSRVVVFAFGCFMGVLAILLNKAGVSLGWMYLAMGVMIGSAVMPVAFLLLWNKANAKGAVAGAIVGCIAGIITWLVVTKVEYGRIDLVTTGRNAPMLSGNLVSILVGGAVHLIWSFLEPQNYNWESTRGLRTVEEDASSVPLGEFSNEKLGRAKVWILKWGIGFTCMIVVLWPALSLPARVFSREYFTLWAVVAIAWGTVGSAIIIFLPLIESRETIKLILEGIFTSVMRKLRR
;
A
#
# COMPACT_ATOMS: atom_id res chain seq x y z
N MET A 1 1.06 -41.98 -24.03
CA MET A 1 2.18 -41.10 -23.65
C MET A 1 1.58 -40.09 -22.70
N ASP A 2 1.87 -40.20 -21.42
CA ASP A 2 1.42 -39.23 -20.42
C ASP A 2 2.51 -38.20 -20.24
N CYS A 3 2.16 -36.92 -20.40
CA CYS A 3 3.10 -35.84 -20.19
C CYS A 3 3.42 -35.68 -18.70
N PRO A 4 4.64 -35.22 -18.35
CA PRO A 4 5.13 -35.24 -16.97
C PRO A 4 4.41 -34.30 -16.00
N ASP A 5 3.60 -33.34 -16.49
CA ASP A 5 2.90 -32.33 -15.68
C ASP A 5 1.60 -31.86 -16.36
N HIS A 6 0.67 -31.29 -15.57
CA HIS A 6 -0.62 -30.74 -16.03
C HIS A 6 -0.51 -29.54 -17.01
N TYR A 7 0.69 -28.97 -17.17
CA TYR A 7 0.93 -27.79 -18.01
C TYR A 7 1.58 -28.14 -19.36
N TYR A 8 1.51 -29.40 -19.78
CA TYR A 8 1.99 -29.87 -21.07
C TYR A 8 0.83 -30.38 -21.91
N THR A 9 0.85 -30.07 -23.20
CA THR A 9 -0.09 -30.60 -24.20
C THR A 9 0.64 -31.52 -25.17
N ILE A 10 -0.05 -32.54 -25.68
CA ILE A 10 0.51 -33.45 -26.67
C ILE A 10 0.28 -32.84 -28.06
N LEU A 11 1.37 -32.47 -28.73
CA LEU A 11 1.36 -31.97 -30.11
C LEU A 11 2.34 -32.81 -30.93
N GLY A 12 1.82 -33.49 -31.96
CA GLY A 12 2.63 -34.30 -32.88
C GLY A 12 3.39 -35.46 -32.23
N GLY A 13 2.89 -36.01 -31.11
CA GLY A 13 3.57 -37.08 -30.35
C GLY A 13 4.65 -36.59 -29.37
N SER A 14 4.79 -35.27 -29.18
CA SER A 14 5.70 -34.66 -28.21
C SER A 14 4.94 -33.85 -27.15
N CYS A 15 5.44 -33.85 -25.92
CA CYS A 15 4.89 -33.05 -24.82
C CYS A 15 5.43 -31.63 -24.90
N ILE A 16 4.57 -30.65 -25.20
CA ILE A 16 4.93 -29.23 -25.30
C ILE A 16 4.36 -28.48 -24.10
N ARG A 17 5.20 -27.74 -23.38
CA ARG A 17 4.74 -26.92 -22.25
C ARG A 17 3.87 -25.77 -22.77
N GLN A 18 2.80 -25.44 -22.05
CA GLN A 18 1.99 -24.25 -22.30
C GLN A 18 2.86 -22.99 -22.31
N SER A 19 2.60 -22.10 -23.28
CA SER A 19 3.38 -20.86 -23.45
C SER A 19 3.04 -19.77 -22.43
N SER A 20 1.85 -19.84 -21.81
CA SER A 20 1.34 -18.91 -20.79
C SER A 20 0.37 -19.65 -19.86
N PHE A 21 0.26 -19.19 -18.62
CA PHE A 21 -0.64 -19.79 -17.64
C PHE A 21 -2.11 -19.44 -17.92
N PHE A 22 -2.40 -18.18 -18.23
CA PHE A 22 -3.79 -17.74 -18.44
C PHE A 22 -4.29 -17.98 -19.87
N GLY A 23 -3.40 -17.99 -20.87
CA GLY A 23 -3.72 -18.39 -22.25
C GLY A 23 -4.87 -17.62 -22.94
N GLY A 24 -5.37 -16.54 -22.34
CA GLY A 24 -6.56 -15.81 -22.78
C GLY A 24 -7.90 -16.46 -22.44
N THR A 25 -7.92 -17.62 -21.78
CA THR A 25 -9.15 -18.29 -21.34
C THR A 25 -9.38 -18.04 -19.85
N PRO A 26 -10.35 -17.20 -19.48
CA PRO A 26 -10.62 -16.92 -18.08
C PRO A 26 -11.20 -18.15 -17.37
N LEU A 27 -10.78 -18.36 -16.13
CA LEU A 27 -11.27 -19.47 -15.30
C LEU A 27 -12.67 -19.20 -14.76
N LEU A 28 -12.93 -17.96 -14.34
CA LEU A 28 -14.21 -17.52 -13.80
C LEU A 28 -15.06 -16.90 -14.90
N SER A 29 -16.37 -16.96 -14.75
CA SER A 29 -17.27 -16.25 -15.65
C SER A 29 -17.18 -14.73 -15.45
N GLN A 30 -17.49 -13.96 -16.50
CA GLN A 30 -17.59 -12.50 -16.41
C GLN A 30 -18.60 -12.06 -15.34
N GLY A 31 -19.65 -12.85 -15.11
CA GLY A 31 -20.65 -12.60 -14.07
C GLY A 31 -20.05 -12.52 -12.67
N VAL A 32 -19.07 -13.39 -12.35
CA VAL A 32 -18.33 -13.33 -11.08
C VAL A 32 -17.54 -12.02 -10.98
N GLY A 33 -16.91 -11.59 -12.08
CA GLY A 33 -16.21 -10.31 -12.14
C GLY A 33 -17.12 -9.12 -11.85
N TYR A 34 -18.28 -9.02 -12.51
CA TYR A 34 -19.25 -7.94 -12.27
C TYR A 34 -19.84 -8.02 -10.87
N ALA A 35 -20.13 -9.22 -10.37
CA ALA A 35 -20.64 -9.43 -9.03
C ALA A 35 -19.65 -8.96 -7.96
N ILE A 36 -18.35 -9.24 -8.12
CA ILE A 36 -17.34 -8.77 -7.16
C ILE A 36 -17.18 -7.25 -7.25
N VAL A 37 -16.96 -6.72 -8.46
CA VAL A 37 -16.65 -5.29 -8.64
C VAL A 37 -17.82 -4.39 -8.25
N LEU A 38 -19.05 -4.74 -8.62
CA LEU A 38 -20.24 -3.92 -8.33
C LEU A 38 -20.92 -4.33 -7.02
N GLY A 39 -21.01 -5.63 -6.74
CA GLY A 39 -21.73 -6.15 -5.59
C GLY A 39 -21.07 -5.80 -4.26
N PHE A 40 -19.74 -5.92 -4.15
CA PHE A 40 -19.06 -5.51 -2.92
C PHE A 40 -19.12 -3.99 -2.70
N GLY A 41 -19.04 -3.17 -3.75
CA GLY A 41 -19.23 -1.72 -3.64
C GLY A 41 -20.59 -1.36 -3.03
N ALA A 42 -21.66 -1.98 -3.52
CA ALA A 42 -23.00 -1.82 -2.97
C ALA A 42 -23.12 -2.35 -1.53
N PHE A 43 -22.56 -3.53 -1.25
CA PHE A 43 -22.53 -4.11 0.09
C PHE A 43 -21.87 -3.17 1.10
N PHE A 44 -20.70 -2.61 0.77
CA PHE A 44 -19.98 -1.71 1.66
C PHE A 44 -20.73 -0.40 1.86
N ALA A 45 -21.32 0.16 0.80
CA ALA A 45 -22.17 1.35 0.93
C ALA A 45 -23.31 1.14 1.91
N VAL A 46 -23.99 -0.02 1.84
CA VAL A 46 -25.10 -0.35 2.75
C VAL A 46 -24.59 -0.58 4.18
N ILE A 47 -23.60 -1.45 4.38
CA ILE A 47 -23.16 -1.84 5.72
C ILE A 47 -22.51 -0.69 6.46
N THR A 48 -21.68 0.14 5.81
CA THR A 48 -21.02 1.26 6.49
C THR A 48 -22.03 2.36 6.80
N SER A 49 -22.98 2.63 5.90
CA SER A 49 -24.06 3.58 6.16
C SER A 49 -24.94 3.12 7.32
N PHE A 50 -25.24 1.82 7.39
CA PHE A 50 -25.99 1.23 8.49
C PHE A 50 -25.24 1.35 9.83
N LEU A 51 -23.94 1.02 9.86
CA LEU A 51 -23.13 1.12 11.08
C LEU A 51 -23.00 2.57 11.58
N VAL A 52 -22.82 3.51 10.65
CA VAL A 52 -22.79 4.94 10.97
C VAL A 52 -24.16 5.43 11.48
N TRP A 53 -25.25 4.95 10.89
CA TRP A 53 -26.61 5.26 11.37
C TRP A 53 -26.86 4.73 12.78
N LEU A 54 -26.41 3.50 13.09
CA LEU A 54 -26.49 2.92 14.44
C LEU A 54 -25.76 3.80 15.46
N GLU A 55 -24.54 4.22 15.13
CA GLU A 55 -23.76 5.10 16.01
C GLU A 55 -24.46 6.44 16.24
N ARG A 56 -24.97 7.09 15.19
CA ARG A 56 -25.72 8.34 15.31
C ARG A 56 -26.93 8.18 16.24
N LYS A 57 -27.68 7.09 16.07
CA LYS A 57 -28.94 6.87 16.79
C LYS A 57 -28.74 6.50 18.26
N TYR A 58 -27.72 5.70 18.57
CA TYR A 58 -27.56 5.09 19.90
C TYR A 58 -26.38 5.66 20.70
N VAL A 59 -25.40 6.31 20.05
CA VAL A 59 -24.21 6.91 20.70
C VAL A 59 -24.24 8.44 20.67
N GLY A 60 -25.05 9.05 19.79
CA GLY A 60 -25.26 10.51 19.75
C GLY A 60 -24.20 11.29 18.97
N ALA A 61 -23.50 10.65 18.03
CA ALA A 61 -22.50 11.33 17.19
C ALA A 61 -23.14 12.42 16.30
N LYS A 62 -22.55 13.63 16.30
CA LYS A 62 -22.92 14.74 15.39
C LYS A 62 -22.12 14.66 14.10
N HIS A 63 -22.79 14.81 12.95
CA HIS A 63 -22.18 14.75 11.62
C HIS A 63 -21.95 16.16 11.06
N THR A 64 -20.81 16.75 11.39
CA THR A 64 -20.32 18.04 10.88
C THR A 64 -19.33 17.83 9.73
N SER A 65 -18.89 18.91 9.07
CA SER A 65 -17.83 18.83 8.05
C SER A 65 -16.47 18.47 8.67
N GLU A 66 -16.20 18.93 9.88
CA GLU A 66 -15.03 18.52 10.67
C GLU A 66 -15.08 17.03 10.98
N TRP A 67 -16.24 16.50 11.41
CA TRP A 67 -16.39 15.07 11.67
C TRP A 67 -16.20 14.24 10.39
N PHE A 68 -16.73 14.72 9.26
CA PHE A 68 -16.59 14.05 7.96
C PHE A 68 -15.12 13.93 7.51
N ASN A 69 -14.31 14.97 7.74
CA ASN A 69 -12.91 15.03 7.27
C ASN A 69 -11.87 14.57 8.29
N THR A 70 -12.22 14.45 9.58
CA THR A 70 -11.24 14.14 10.65
C THR A 70 -11.64 12.94 11.52
N ALA A 71 -12.81 12.36 11.26
CA ALA A 71 -13.41 11.29 12.07
C ALA A 71 -13.49 11.62 13.57
N GLY A 72 -13.57 12.91 13.92
CA GLY A 72 -13.61 13.41 15.30
C GLY A 72 -12.29 13.26 16.07
N ARG A 73 -11.17 12.94 15.40
CA ARG A 73 -9.82 12.84 15.98
C ARG A 73 -9.69 11.86 17.17
N ASN A 74 -10.57 10.87 17.28
CA ASN A 74 -10.73 10.03 18.48
C ASN A 74 -10.62 8.51 18.19
N ILE A 75 -9.88 8.14 17.15
CA ILE A 75 -9.70 6.73 16.81
C ILE A 75 -8.66 6.08 17.75
N LYS A 76 -9.00 4.91 18.30
CA LYS A 76 -8.15 4.14 19.24
C LYS A 76 -7.06 3.33 18.51
N THR A 77 -6.10 2.80 19.28
CA THR A 77 -4.86 2.19 18.79
C THR A 77 -5.08 1.03 17.82
N GLY A 78 -5.95 0.08 18.16
CA GLY A 78 -6.24 -1.09 17.34
C GLY A 78 -6.90 -0.72 16.02
N LEU A 79 -7.90 0.16 16.05
CA LEU A 79 -8.57 0.62 14.82
C LEU A 79 -7.62 1.45 13.95
N ILE A 80 -6.76 2.31 14.52
CA ILE A 80 -5.69 2.99 13.77
C ILE A 80 -4.75 1.97 13.12
N ALA A 81 -4.27 0.97 13.86
CA ALA A 81 -3.37 -0.04 13.32
C ALA A 81 -4.01 -0.80 12.16
N SER A 82 -5.29 -1.19 12.29
CA SER A 82 -6.05 -1.82 11.21
C SER A 82 -6.22 -0.92 10.00
N VAL A 83 -6.54 0.36 10.20
CA VAL A 83 -6.67 1.33 9.11
C VAL A 83 -5.34 1.51 8.40
N ILE A 84 -4.23 1.66 9.12
CA ILE A 84 -2.88 1.77 8.53
C ILE A 84 -2.56 0.54 7.69
N VAL A 85 -2.78 -0.66 8.23
CA VAL A 85 -2.55 -1.91 7.48
C VAL A 85 -3.42 -1.95 6.24
N SER A 86 -4.71 -1.58 6.35
CA SER A 86 -5.64 -1.57 5.23
C SER A 86 -5.21 -0.61 4.12
N GLN A 87 -4.89 0.63 4.49
CA GLN A 87 -4.52 1.69 3.57
C GLN A 87 -3.22 1.38 2.84
N TRP A 88 -2.29 0.69 3.50
CA TRP A 88 -1.00 0.29 2.92
C TRP A 88 -1.07 -1.07 2.20
N THR A 89 -2.15 -1.83 2.37
CA THR A 89 -2.36 -3.08 1.62
C THR A 89 -2.96 -2.76 0.27
N TRP A 90 -2.12 -2.33 -0.65
CA TRP A 90 -2.48 -2.04 -2.04
C TRP A 90 -2.58 -3.31 -2.88
N ALA A 91 -3.08 -3.15 -4.12
CA ALA A 91 -2.88 -4.14 -5.16
C ALA A 91 -1.41 -4.52 -5.31
N ALA A 92 -0.49 -3.54 -5.32
CA ALA A 92 0.95 -3.80 -5.37
C ALA A 92 1.44 -4.69 -4.21
N THR A 93 0.94 -4.47 -2.99
CA THR A 93 1.35 -5.23 -1.79
C THR A 93 1.09 -6.73 -1.94
N ILE A 94 0.02 -7.11 -2.64
CA ILE A 94 -0.32 -8.51 -2.90
C ILE A 94 0.40 -9.01 -4.15
N LEU A 95 0.30 -8.23 -5.24
CA LEU A 95 0.67 -8.67 -6.58
C LEU A 95 2.18 -8.50 -6.85
N GLN A 96 2.73 -7.32 -6.57
CA GLN A 96 4.13 -7.00 -6.84
C GLN A 96 5.09 -7.72 -5.87
N SER A 97 4.71 -7.89 -4.61
CA SER A 97 5.50 -8.66 -3.63
C SER A 97 5.69 -10.11 -4.07
N SER A 98 4.63 -10.74 -4.57
CA SER A 98 4.67 -12.09 -5.12
C SER A 98 5.42 -12.14 -6.46
N ASN A 99 5.33 -11.08 -7.28
CA ASN A 99 6.12 -10.97 -8.51
C ASN A 99 7.63 -10.98 -8.21
N VAL A 100 8.10 -10.16 -7.27
CA VAL A 100 9.53 -10.14 -6.94
C VAL A 100 10.01 -11.41 -6.24
N ALA A 101 9.09 -12.14 -5.59
CA ALA A 101 9.39 -13.48 -5.08
C ALA A 101 9.57 -14.51 -6.20
N TRP A 102 8.77 -14.41 -7.26
CA TRP A 102 8.93 -15.22 -8.46
C TRP A 102 10.21 -14.86 -9.22
N GLU A 103 10.60 -13.59 -9.27
CA GLU A 103 11.84 -13.13 -9.92
C GLU A 103 13.11 -13.50 -9.12
N TYR A 104 13.11 -13.31 -7.80
CA TYR A 104 14.35 -13.35 -6.98
C TYR A 104 14.37 -14.44 -5.91
N GLY A 105 13.32 -15.25 -5.78
CA GLY A 105 13.20 -16.24 -4.71
C GLY A 105 12.98 -15.57 -3.34
N VAL A 106 13.51 -16.17 -2.27
CA VAL A 106 13.29 -15.72 -0.87
C VAL A 106 13.75 -14.28 -0.59
N SER A 107 14.68 -13.76 -1.39
CA SER A 107 15.13 -12.36 -1.29
C SER A 107 14.00 -11.38 -1.62
N GLY A 108 13.10 -11.74 -2.55
CA GLY A 108 11.98 -10.90 -3.01
C GLY A 108 10.96 -10.54 -1.93
N PRO A 109 10.27 -11.52 -1.29
CA PRO A 109 9.31 -11.25 -0.22
C PRO A 109 9.88 -10.37 0.88
N PHE A 110 11.13 -10.63 1.25
CA PHE A 110 11.80 -9.90 2.31
C PHE A 110 12.12 -8.46 1.92
N TRP A 111 12.77 -8.21 0.79
CA TRP A 111 13.11 -6.84 0.38
C TRP A 111 11.87 -6.01 0.04
N TYR A 112 10.79 -6.65 -0.40
CA TYR A 112 9.50 -5.98 -0.52
C TYR A 112 8.97 -5.56 0.85
N ALA A 113 8.80 -6.50 1.77
CA ALA A 113 8.19 -6.25 3.08
C ALA A 113 9.05 -5.31 3.93
N SER A 114 10.34 -5.64 4.10
CA SER A 114 11.28 -4.82 4.87
C SER A 114 11.41 -3.43 4.26
N GLY A 115 11.56 -3.35 2.94
CA GLY A 115 11.81 -2.09 2.26
C GLY A 115 10.64 -1.12 2.34
N ALA A 116 9.39 -1.59 2.49
CA ALA A 116 8.20 -0.75 2.56
C ALA A 116 7.62 -0.56 3.98
N THR A 117 8.09 -1.33 4.98
CA THR A 117 7.70 -1.15 6.38
C THR A 117 8.38 0.04 7.04
N ILE A 118 9.63 0.37 6.64
CA ILE A 118 10.45 1.43 7.25
C ILE A 118 9.71 2.76 7.25
N GLN A 119 9.07 3.09 6.14
CA GLN A 119 8.43 4.36 5.90
C GLN A 119 7.24 4.55 6.83
N VAL A 120 6.43 3.51 7.03
CA VAL A 120 5.31 3.55 7.97
C VAL A 120 5.80 3.74 9.40
N LEU A 121 6.85 3.01 9.80
CA LEU A 121 7.44 3.12 11.14
C LEU A 121 8.00 4.53 11.39
N LEU A 122 8.72 5.09 10.43
CA LEU A 122 9.31 6.43 10.53
C LEU A 122 8.26 7.54 10.39
N PHE A 123 7.22 7.34 9.59
CA PHE A 123 6.10 8.28 9.49
C PHE A 123 5.33 8.38 10.82
N GLY A 124 5.35 7.34 11.67
CA GLY A 124 4.86 7.43 13.04
C GLY A 124 5.48 8.59 13.86
N ILE A 125 6.72 9.00 13.54
CA ILE A 125 7.39 10.17 14.14
C ILE A 125 6.74 11.47 13.64
N LEU A 126 6.43 11.57 12.35
CA LEU A 126 5.71 12.72 11.79
C LEU A 126 4.28 12.79 12.34
N ALA A 127 3.61 11.64 12.46
CA ALA A 127 2.27 11.55 12.99
C ALA A 127 2.15 12.13 14.41
N ILE A 128 3.13 11.87 15.28
CA ILE A 128 3.14 12.48 16.63
C ILE A 128 3.54 13.97 16.59
N GLU A 129 4.42 14.38 15.68
CA GLU A 129 4.84 15.78 15.56
C GLU A 129 3.72 16.67 15.04
N ILE A 130 2.84 16.18 14.16
CA ILE A 130 1.62 16.89 13.75
C ILE A 130 0.79 17.27 14.98
N LYS A 131 0.59 16.32 15.92
CA LYS A 131 -0.19 16.59 17.15
C LYS A 131 0.43 17.68 18.04
N ARG A 132 1.76 17.85 17.97
CA ARG A 132 2.51 18.82 18.78
C ARG A 132 2.60 20.20 18.12
N LYS A 133 2.60 20.25 16.79
CA LYS A 133 2.96 21.44 16.00
C LYS A 133 1.87 21.98 15.09
N ALA A 134 0.90 21.15 14.73
CA ALA A 134 -0.22 21.49 13.86
C ALA A 134 -1.49 20.66 14.21
N PRO A 135 -1.99 20.73 15.46
CA PRO A 135 -3.11 19.88 15.92
C PRO A 135 -4.43 20.11 15.16
N SER A 136 -4.60 21.30 14.59
CA SER A 136 -5.82 21.74 13.90
C SER A 136 -5.75 21.62 12.37
N ALA A 137 -4.65 21.12 11.81
CA ALA A 137 -4.52 20.95 10.36
C ALA A 137 -5.47 19.87 9.83
N HIS A 138 -5.83 19.97 8.55
CA HIS A 138 -6.59 18.98 7.79
C HIS A 138 -5.72 18.31 6.74
N THR A 139 -4.73 19.01 6.19
CA THR A 139 -3.79 18.47 5.19
C THR A 139 -2.34 18.82 5.52
N VAL A 140 -1.39 18.12 4.89
CA VAL A 140 0.04 18.50 4.97
C VAL A 140 0.32 19.84 4.31
N CYS A 141 -0.44 20.18 3.26
CA CYS A 141 -0.23 21.39 2.47
C CYS A 141 -0.61 22.66 3.23
N GLU A 142 -1.58 22.60 4.14
CA GLU A 142 -1.86 23.71 5.07
C GLU A 142 -0.66 24.00 5.98
N ILE A 143 0.03 22.96 6.45
CA ILE A 143 1.24 23.08 7.28
C ILE A 143 2.38 23.70 6.45
N VAL A 144 2.54 23.25 5.20
CA VAL A 144 3.50 23.84 4.24
C VAL A 144 3.21 25.33 4.05
N LYS A 145 1.96 25.70 3.78
CA LYS A 145 1.56 27.11 3.58
C LYS A 145 1.85 27.95 4.82
N ALA A 146 1.47 27.46 6.00
CA ALA A 146 1.65 28.17 7.26
C ALA A 146 3.12 28.41 7.62
N ARG A 147 4.02 27.51 7.20
CA ARG A 147 5.46 27.59 7.50
C ARG A 147 6.29 28.27 6.41
N TRP A 148 6.04 27.93 5.16
CA TRP A 148 6.89 28.28 4.01
C TRP A 148 6.19 29.14 2.95
N GLY A 149 4.91 29.48 3.16
CA GLY A 149 4.18 30.43 2.33
C GLY A 149 3.68 29.85 1.01
N PHE A 150 3.21 30.75 0.14
CA PHE A 150 2.49 30.43 -1.09
C PHE A 150 3.31 29.59 -2.09
N ALA A 151 4.56 29.98 -2.37
CA ALA A 151 5.37 29.30 -3.39
C ALA A 151 5.64 27.83 -3.03
N ALA A 152 6.02 27.57 -1.77
CA ALA A 152 6.18 26.21 -1.28
C ALA A 152 4.86 25.45 -1.31
N HIS A 153 3.77 26.09 -0.91
CA HIS A 153 2.45 25.46 -0.91
C HIS A 153 2.07 24.92 -2.29
N ILE A 154 2.20 25.71 -3.36
CA ILE A 154 1.87 25.25 -4.73
C ILE A 154 2.76 24.08 -5.17
N VAL A 155 4.06 24.14 -4.88
CA VAL A 155 5.01 23.07 -5.25
C VAL A 155 4.65 21.76 -4.54
N PHE A 156 4.51 21.77 -3.22
CA PHE A 156 4.19 20.56 -2.48
C PHE A 156 2.78 20.04 -2.76
N LEU A 157 1.83 20.93 -3.03
CA LEU A 157 0.50 20.55 -3.48
C LEU A 157 0.54 19.78 -4.82
N ALA A 158 1.38 20.21 -5.77
CA ALA A 158 1.60 19.47 -7.01
C ALA A 158 2.21 18.08 -6.75
N PHE A 159 3.22 17.98 -5.87
CA PHE A 159 3.81 16.69 -5.49
C PHE A 159 2.81 15.75 -4.80
N CYS A 160 1.94 16.27 -3.91
CA CYS A 160 0.86 15.49 -3.32
C CYS A 160 -0.10 14.96 -4.39
N PHE A 161 -0.57 15.81 -5.32
CA PHE A 161 -1.45 15.35 -6.40
C PHE A 161 -0.79 14.31 -7.30
N VAL A 162 0.46 14.51 -7.70
CA VAL A 162 1.21 13.52 -8.50
C VAL A 162 1.30 12.20 -7.75
N THR A 163 1.55 12.25 -6.44
CA THR A 163 1.61 11.05 -5.60
C THR A 163 0.26 10.33 -5.56
N ASN A 164 -0.83 11.03 -5.26
CA ASN A 164 -2.18 10.45 -5.22
C ASN A 164 -2.61 9.88 -6.58
N ILE A 165 -2.23 10.52 -7.69
CA ILE A 165 -2.46 10.01 -9.06
C ILE A 165 -1.68 8.72 -9.29
N ILE A 166 -0.39 8.68 -8.96
CA ILE A 166 0.47 7.50 -9.13
C ILE A 166 -0.05 6.31 -8.31
N VAL A 167 -0.37 6.53 -7.02
CA VAL A 167 -0.90 5.48 -6.14
C VAL A 167 -2.23 4.96 -6.68
N THR A 168 -3.17 5.86 -7.02
CA THR A 168 -4.46 5.45 -7.58
C THR A 168 -4.31 4.71 -8.92
N ALA A 169 -3.38 5.14 -9.78
CA ALA A 169 -3.09 4.46 -11.05
C ALA A 169 -2.61 3.02 -10.82
N MET A 170 -1.71 2.79 -9.86
CA MET A 170 -1.26 1.43 -9.51
C MET A 170 -2.41 0.54 -9.04
N LEU A 171 -3.31 1.07 -8.21
CA LEU A 171 -4.48 0.32 -7.75
C LEU A 171 -5.36 -0.14 -8.91
N LEU A 172 -5.60 0.74 -9.89
CA LEU A 172 -6.44 0.46 -11.05
C LEU A 172 -5.75 -0.46 -12.06
N LEU A 173 -4.46 -0.28 -12.32
CA LEU A 173 -3.69 -1.14 -13.21
C LEU A 173 -3.64 -2.57 -12.67
N GLY A 174 -3.32 -2.75 -11.39
CA GLY A 174 -3.30 -4.07 -10.75
C GLY A 174 -4.68 -4.70 -10.66
N GLY A 175 -5.68 -3.94 -10.20
CA GLY A 175 -7.06 -4.42 -10.05
C GLY A 175 -7.68 -4.85 -11.37
N SER A 176 -7.59 -4.02 -12.41
CA SER A 176 -8.19 -4.30 -13.71
C SER A 176 -7.49 -5.46 -14.45
N ALA A 177 -6.17 -5.59 -14.33
CA ALA A 177 -5.42 -6.69 -14.93
C ALA A 177 -5.82 -8.06 -14.37
N VAL A 178 -5.96 -8.16 -13.04
CA VAL A 178 -6.37 -9.43 -12.39
C VAL A 178 -7.83 -9.75 -12.66
N VAL A 179 -8.72 -8.75 -12.61
CA VAL A 179 -10.14 -8.92 -12.98
C VAL A 179 -10.26 -9.46 -14.41
N GLN A 180 -9.52 -8.88 -15.37
CA GLN A 180 -9.51 -9.36 -16.74
C GLN A 180 -8.96 -10.79 -16.84
N ALA A 181 -7.81 -11.06 -16.22
CA ALA A 181 -7.16 -12.36 -16.32
C ALA A 181 -7.99 -13.51 -15.73
N LEU A 182 -8.68 -13.26 -14.61
CA LEU A 182 -9.46 -14.29 -13.92
C LEU A 182 -10.87 -14.47 -14.47
N THR A 183 -11.52 -13.40 -14.94
CA THR A 183 -12.96 -13.41 -15.27
C THR A 183 -13.27 -13.13 -16.73
N GLY A 184 -12.28 -12.65 -17.49
CA GLY A 184 -12.48 -12.20 -18.88
C GLY A 184 -13.26 -10.90 -18.99
N MET A 185 -13.54 -10.21 -17.88
CA MET A 185 -14.14 -8.87 -17.93
C MET A 185 -13.22 -7.92 -18.70
N ASN A 186 -13.81 -7.06 -19.53
CA ASN A 186 -13.08 -6.06 -20.28
C ASN A 186 -12.26 -5.15 -19.33
N ILE A 187 -10.95 -5.02 -19.58
CA ILE A 187 -10.03 -4.26 -18.72
C ILE A 187 -10.40 -2.79 -18.60
N TYR A 188 -10.98 -2.19 -19.64
CA TYR A 188 -11.43 -0.80 -19.62
C TYR A 188 -12.70 -0.62 -18.79
N ALA A 189 -13.63 -1.58 -18.88
CA ALA A 189 -14.79 -1.61 -17.99
C ALA A 189 -14.35 -1.78 -16.54
N ALA A 190 -13.45 -2.73 -16.25
CA ALA A 190 -12.90 -2.93 -14.91
C ALA A 190 -12.23 -1.65 -14.37
N SER A 191 -11.45 -0.95 -15.20
CA SER A 191 -10.78 0.31 -14.84
C SER A 191 -11.75 1.42 -14.40
N PHE A 192 -12.98 1.46 -14.94
CA PHE A 192 -13.98 2.48 -14.59
C PHE A 192 -14.93 2.02 -13.48
N LEU A 193 -15.27 0.74 -13.43
CA LEU A 193 -16.22 0.19 -12.46
C LEU A 193 -15.61 -0.02 -11.07
N ILE A 194 -14.30 -0.32 -10.99
CA ILE A 194 -13.60 -0.45 -9.71
C ILE A 194 -13.70 0.86 -8.87
N PRO A 195 -13.37 2.05 -9.41
CA PRO A 195 -13.57 3.31 -8.68
C PRO A 195 -15.04 3.57 -8.29
N LEU A 196 -16.00 3.15 -9.10
CA LEU A 196 -17.42 3.47 -8.91
C LEU A 196 -17.95 2.98 -7.56
N GLY A 197 -17.64 1.74 -7.18
CA GLY A 197 -18.03 1.19 -5.88
C GLY A 197 -17.48 1.99 -4.71
N VAL A 198 -16.21 2.42 -4.84
CA VAL A 198 -15.50 3.23 -3.84
C VAL A 198 -16.13 4.62 -3.69
N ILE A 199 -16.38 5.29 -4.82
CA ILE A 199 -17.00 6.63 -4.85
C ILE A 199 -18.33 6.59 -4.10
N ILE A 200 -19.20 5.61 -4.35
CA ILE A 200 -20.54 5.56 -3.76
C ILE A 200 -20.49 5.54 -2.23
N TYR A 201 -19.71 4.64 -1.61
CA TYR A 201 -19.70 4.56 -0.14
C TYR A 201 -18.89 5.70 0.50
N THR A 202 -17.84 6.21 -0.17
CA THR A 202 -17.06 7.36 0.32
C THR A 202 -17.93 8.62 0.37
N LEU A 203 -18.77 8.87 -0.64
CA LEU A 203 -19.66 10.03 -0.69
C LEU A 203 -20.70 10.09 0.44
N HIS A 204 -21.23 8.93 0.84
CA HIS A 204 -22.28 8.83 1.86
C HIS A 204 -21.72 8.82 3.28
N GLY A 205 -20.56 8.17 3.48
CA GLY A 205 -20.08 7.84 4.82
C GLY A 205 -18.98 8.75 5.40
N GLY A 206 -18.20 9.44 4.57
CA GLY A 206 -17.05 10.23 5.04
C GLY A 206 -15.89 9.42 5.63
N LEU A 207 -14.94 10.10 6.28
CA LEU A 207 -13.69 9.47 6.76
C LEU A 207 -13.95 8.36 7.79
N LYS A 208 -14.93 8.52 8.69
CA LYS A 208 -15.19 7.49 9.72
C LYS A 208 -15.84 6.22 9.16
N ALA A 209 -16.78 6.35 8.23
CA ALA A 209 -17.32 5.18 7.51
C ALA A 209 -16.22 4.48 6.73
N THR A 210 -15.31 5.26 6.14
CA THR A 210 -14.16 4.75 5.41
C THR A 210 -13.22 3.97 6.35
N PHE A 211 -13.03 4.42 7.59
CA PHE A 211 -12.24 3.68 8.59
C PHE A 211 -12.88 2.35 8.98
N LEU A 212 -14.21 2.32 9.10
CA LEU A 212 -14.94 1.10 9.40
C LEU A 212 -14.97 0.12 8.22
N ALA A 213 -15.12 0.63 6.99
CA ALA A 213 -14.94 -0.15 5.77
C ALA A 213 -13.52 -0.73 5.71
N SER A 214 -12.50 0.09 6.00
CA SER A 214 -11.09 -0.32 6.02
C SER A 214 -10.83 -1.44 7.03
N TYR A 215 -11.47 -1.41 8.20
CA TYR A 215 -11.41 -2.52 9.15
C TYR A 215 -11.98 -3.82 8.54
N LEU A 216 -13.19 -3.77 7.97
CA LEU A 216 -13.81 -4.94 7.34
C LEU A 216 -13.00 -5.47 6.14
N HIS A 217 -12.47 -4.59 5.29
CA HIS A 217 -11.54 -4.95 4.22
C HIS A 217 -10.32 -5.69 4.78
N SER A 218 -9.72 -5.17 5.86
CA SER A 218 -8.56 -5.78 6.50
C SER A 218 -8.87 -7.17 7.03
N VAL A 219 -10.03 -7.36 7.68
CA VAL A 219 -10.46 -8.67 8.18
C VAL A 219 -10.50 -9.69 7.03
N LEU A 220 -11.16 -9.35 5.93
CA LEU A 220 -11.26 -10.24 4.76
C LEU A 220 -9.89 -10.56 4.16
N VAL A 221 -9.04 -9.54 3.99
CA VAL A 221 -7.68 -9.72 3.47
C VAL A 221 -6.85 -10.67 4.34
N HIS A 222 -6.91 -10.53 5.67
CA HIS A 222 -6.15 -11.35 6.59
C HIS A 222 -6.68 -12.79 6.68
N VAL A 223 -8.00 -12.98 6.60
CA VAL A 223 -8.59 -14.33 6.51
C VAL A 223 -8.08 -15.05 5.26
N VAL A 224 -8.12 -14.40 4.09
CA VAL A 224 -7.62 -14.98 2.84
C VAL A 224 -6.11 -15.24 2.88
N LEU A 225 -5.34 -14.32 3.48
CA LEU A 225 -3.90 -14.51 3.70
C LEU A 225 -3.62 -15.79 4.49
N VAL A 226 -4.31 -15.99 5.62
CA VAL A 226 -4.12 -17.18 6.47
C VAL A 226 -4.50 -18.44 5.69
N ILE A 227 -5.62 -18.42 4.95
CA ILE A 227 -6.03 -19.56 4.11
C ILE A 227 -4.91 -19.97 3.15
N PHE A 228 -4.41 -19.05 2.33
CA PHE A 228 -3.37 -19.39 1.34
C PHE A 228 -2.08 -19.86 1.99
N LEU A 229 -1.74 -19.27 3.11
CA LEU A 229 -0.50 -19.57 3.80
C LEU A 229 -0.49 -20.99 4.38
N TYR A 230 -1.58 -21.42 5.04
CA TYR A 230 -1.74 -22.81 5.47
C TYR A 230 -1.92 -23.76 4.29
N MET A 231 -2.62 -23.35 3.23
CA MET A 231 -2.72 -24.18 2.02
C MET A 231 -1.36 -24.51 1.42
N VAL A 232 -0.45 -23.55 1.30
CA VAL A 232 0.90 -23.77 0.73
C VAL A 232 1.77 -24.63 1.65
N TYR A 233 1.75 -24.38 2.96
CA TYR A 233 2.74 -24.96 3.89
C TYR A 233 2.22 -26.07 4.80
N THR A 234 0.92 -26.37 4.81
CA THR A 234 0.38 -27.42 5.70
C THR A 234 -0.63 -28.37 5.06
N SER A 235 -1.36 -27.94 4.02
CA SER A 235 -2.60 -28.66 3.65
C SER A 235 -2.73 -29.07 2.19
N SER A 236 -2.11 -28.37 1.23
CA SER A 236 -2.27 -28.70 -0.20
C SER A 236 -1.56 -29.99 -0.59
N ASP A 237 -2.24 -30.88 -1.31
CA ASP A 237 -1.62 -32.08 -1.89
C ASP A 237 -0.46 -31.75 -2.85
N LYS A 238 -0.51 -30.57 -3.50
CA LYS A 238 0.53 -30.13 -4.45
C LYS A 238 1.79 -29.61 -3.76
N LEU A 239 1.66 -28.90 -2.63
CA LEU A 239 2.79 -28.34 -1.85
C LEU A 239 2.77 -28.83 -0.40
N GLY A 240 1.86 -28.35 0.44
CA GLY A 240 1.48 -28.94 1.72
C GLY A 240 2.54 -29.02 2.83
N SER A 241 3.80 -28.63 2.59
CA SER A 241 4.86 -28.60 3.59
C SER A 241 6.02 -27.69 3.17
N PRO A 242 6.74 -27.06 4.12
CA PRO A 242 7.96 -26.29 3.81
C PRO A 242 9.02 -27.14 3.09
N SER A 243 9.16 -28.41 3.48
CA SER A 243 10.11 -29.34 2.87
C SER A 243 9.82 -29.61 1.39
N LYS A 244 8.55 -29.79 1.02
CA LYS A 244 8.17 -30.01 -0.38
C LYS A 244 8.37 -28.76 -1.23
N VAL A 245 8.00 -27.59 -0.71
CA VAL A 245 8.29 -26.29 -1.37
C VAL A 245 9.80 -26.12 -1.58
N TYR A 246 10.61 -26.35 -0.54
CA TYR A 246 12.07 -26.28 -0.63
C TYR A 246 12.65 -27.22 -1.70
N ASN A 247 12.24 -28.49 -1.68
CA ASN A 247 12.75 -29.49 -2.63
C ASN A 247 12.40 -29.10 -4.08
N ASN A 248 11.19 -28.59 -4.31
CA ASN A 248 10.77 -28.16 -5.64
C ASN A 248 11.55 -26.92 -6.10
N LEU A 249 11.80 -25.94 -5.23
CA LEU A 249 12.61 -24.75 -5.55
C LEU A 249 14.06 -25.12 -5.91
N VAL A 250 14.68 -26.01 -5.13
CA VAL A 250 16.04 -26.51 -5.41
C VAL A 250 16.06 -27.31 -6.71
N SER A 251 15.04 -28.15 -6.94
CA SER A 251 14.91 -28.91 -8.19
C SER A 251 14.71 -28.01 -9.40
N LEU A 252 13.95 -26.91 -9.28
CA LEU A 252 13.79 -25.95 -10.36
C LEU A 252 15.11 -25.25 -10.69
N ALA A 253 15.86 -24.84 -9.66
CA ALA A 253 17.15 -24.17 -9.83
C ALA A 253 18.22 -25.06 -10.49
N SER A 254 18.15 -26.39 -10.30
CA SER A 254 19.13 -27.33 -10.87
C SER A 254 18.88 -27.71 -12.34
N ARG A 255 17.74 -27.31 -12.93
CA ARG A 255 17.43 -27.59 -14.34
C ARG A 255 18.27 -26.72 -15.26
N THR A 256 19.03 -27.33 -16.18
CA THR A 256 19.89 -26.58 -17.13
C THR A 256 19.67 -26.96 -18.60
N GLN A 257 19.43 -28.25 -18.90
CA GLN A 257 19.39 -28.74 -20.28
C GLN A 257 18.11 -28.36 -21.07
N ASP A 258 17.00 -27.98 -20.41
CA ASP A 258 15.70 -27.72 -21.07
C ASP A 258 15.17 -26.28 -20.93
N CYS A 259 15.98 -25.32 -20.44
CA CYS A 259 15.47 -24.00 -20.07
C CYS A 259 15.51 -22.94 -21.18
N SER A 260 16.25 -23.14 -22.27
CA SER A 260 16.47 -22.08 -23.28
C SER A 260 15.16 -21.56 -23.89
N GLU A 261 14.27 -22.46 -24.32
CA GLU A 261 12.97 -22.11 -24.89
C GLU A 261 12.05 -21.44 -23.86
N LEU A 262 12.06 -21.94 -22.62
CA LEU A 262 11.24 -21.40 -21.53
C LEU A 262 11.67 -19.99 -21.15
N LEU A 263 12.97 -19.73 -21.11
CA LEU A 263 13.53 -18.41 -20.84
C LEU A 263 13.22 -17.41 -21.97
N LYS A 264 13.16 -17.86 -23.24
CA LYS A 264 12.69 -17.02 -24.37
C LYS A 264 11.22 -16.63 -24.22
N LEU A 265 10.40 -17.52 -23.68
CA LEU A 265 8.99 -17.23 -23.32
C LEU A 265 8.87 -16.40 -22.03
N GLY A 266 9.99 -16.10 -21.37
CA GLY A 266 10.02 -15.37 -20.10
C GLY A 266 9.46 -16.19 -18.94
N GLN A 267 9.48 -17.52 -19.01
CA GLN A 267 9.08 -18.40 -17.92
C GLN A 267 10.27 -18.71 -17.00
N ALA A 268 9.99 -18.90 -15.71
CA ALA A 268 11.01 -19.30 -14.74
C ALA A 268 11.50 -20.72 -15.04
N CYS A 269 12.82 -20.86 -15.20
CA CYS A 269 13.48 -22.15 -15.38
C CYS A 269 14.96 -22.04 -15.02
N GLY A 270 15.45 -23.01 -14.25
CA GLY A 270 16.87 -23.13 -13.96
C GLY A 270 17.40 -22.08 -12.98
N PRO A 271 18.72 -21.86 -12.96
CA PRO A 271 19.36 -20.96 -12.02
C PRO A 271 19.00 -19.49 -12.28
N VAL A 272 18.73 -18.73 -11.22
CA VAL A 272 18.41 -17.30 -11.31
C VAL A 272 19.69 -16.47 -11.45
N ASN A 273 19.76 -15.64 -12.50
CA ASN A 273 20.88 -14.74 -12.69
C ASN A 273 20.99 -13.74 -11.52
N GLY A 274 22.20 -13.56 -10.99
CA GLY A 274 22.45 -12.63 -9.89
C GLY A 274 22.12 -13.16 -8.49
N ASN A 275 21.58 -14.37 -8.37
CA ASN A 275 21.46 -15.10 -7.10
C ASN A 275 22.71 -15.95 -6.83
N TYR A 276 23.10 -16.09 -5.56
CA TYR A 276 24.22 -16.95 -5.17
C TYR A 276 23.97 -18.40 -5.60
N GLN A 277 24.86 -18.93 -6.43
CA GLN A 277 24.74 -20.23 -7.10
C GLN A 277 23.41 -20.43 -7.86
N GLY A 278 22.75 -19.34 -8.27
CA GLY A 278 21.47 -19.39 -8.97
C GLY A 278 20.28 -19.87 -8.12
N SER A 279 20.43 -19.98 -6.80
CA SER A 279 19.41 -20.55 -5.92
C SER A 279 18.21 -19.63 -5.72
N TYR A 280 17.00 -20.19 -5.63
CA TYR A 280 15.79 -19.47 -5.19
C TYR A 280 15.70 -19.31 -3.66
N VAL A 281 16.51 -20.04 -2.91
CA VAL A 281 16.50 -20.05 -1.44
C VAL A 281 17.76 -19.40 -0.88
N THR A 282 18.07 -18.20 -1.38
CA THR A 282 19.20 -17.38 -0.91
C THR A 282 18.78 -15.92 -0.72
N MET A 283 19.32 -15.29 0.31
CA MET A 283 19.22 -13.83 0.51
C MET A 283 20.26 -13.05 -0.31
N LEU A 284 21.30 -13.72 -0.80
CA LEU A 284 22.34 -13.16 -1.67
C LEU A 284 21.81 -13.07 -3.10
N SER A 285 20.95 -12.09 -3.35
CA SER A 285 20.38 -11.76 -4.67
C SER A 285 20.68 -10.31 -5.01
N SER A 286 21.46 -10.09 -6.07
CA SER A 286 21.72 -8.73 -6.57
C SER A 286 20.44 -8.05 -7.06
N GLY A 287 19.58 -8.78 -7.79
CA GLY A 287 18.28 -8.29 -8.23
C GLY A 287 17.34 -7.96 -7.07
N GLY A 288 17.22 -8.87 -6.10
CA GLY A 288 16.43 -8.64 -4.89
C GLY A 288 16.91 -7.44 -4.07
N PHE A 289 18.23 -7.27 -3.92
CA PHE A 289 18.81 -6.14 -3.22
C PHE A 289 18.59 -4.80 -3.94
N ILE A 290 18.83 -4.75 -5.26
CA ILE A 290 18.57 -3.54 -6.08
C ILE A 290 17.09 -3.16 -6.01
N PHE A 291 16.20 -4.14 -6.16
CA PHE A 291 14.77 -3.94 -5.97
C PHE A 291 14.48 -3.38 -4.57
N GLY A 292 15.09 -3.94 -3.52
CA GLY A 292 14.96 -3.46 -2.14
C GLY A 292 15.32 -1.97 -1.99
N ILE A 293 16.40 -1.50 -2.63
CA ILE A 293 16.78 -0.08 -2.60
C ILE A 293 15.73 0.79 -3.31
N ILE A 294 15.32 0.40 -4.52
CA ILE A 294 14.27 1.10 -5.28
C ILE A 294 12.99 1.18 -4.46
N ASN A 295 12.59 0.05 -3.87
CA ASN A 295 11.42 -0.11 -3.04
C ASN A 295 11.47 0.83 -1.83
N ILE A 296 12.61 0.91 -1.13
CA ILE A 296 12.78 1.80 0.02
C ILE A 296 12.57 3.26 -0.42
N ILE A 297 13.24 3.70 -1.48
CA ILE A 297 13.21 5.10 -1.90
C ILE A 297 11.84 5.48 -2.44
N GLY A 298 11.26 4.65 -3.32
CA GLY A 298 9.97 4.91 -3.92
C GLY A 298 8.85 4.98 -2.89
N ASN A 299 8.84 4.05 -1.91
CA ASN A 299 7.83 4.08 -0.86
C ASN A 299 7.99 5.26 0.10
N PHE A 300 9.19 5.82 0.28
CA PHE A 300 9.33 7.05 1.07
C PHE A 300 8.53 8.18 0.43
N GLY A 301 8.61 8.27 -0.90
CA GLY A 301 7.79 9.17 -1.70
C GLY A 301 6.30 8.98 -1.42
N THR A 302 5.80 7.77 -1.59
CA THR A 302 4.37 7.49 -1.46
C THR A 302 3.84 7.49 -0.04
N VAL A 303 4.66 7.36 1.02
CA VAL A 303 4.18 7.57 2.40
C VAL A 303 4.24 9.04 2.79
N PHE A 304 5.37 9.70 2.55
CA PHE A 304 5.63 11.01 3.15
C PHE A 304 4.94 12.13 2.37
N VAL A 305 4.77 11.97 1.06
CA VAL A 305 4.21 13.00 0.18
C VAL A 305 2.71 12.80 -0.06
N ASP A 306 2.20 11.61 0.22
CA ASP A 306 0.78 11.29 0.04
C ASP A 306 -0.07 11.80 1.22
N ASN A 307 -1.01 12.71 0.90
CA ASN A 307 -1.92 13.31 1.86
C ASN A 307 -2.83 12.28 2.58
N GLY A 308 -3.06 11.10 2.02
CA GLY A 308 -3.82 10.01 2.65
C GLY A 308 -3.25 9.60 4.02
N TYR A 309 -1.92 9.45 4.14
CA TYR A 309 -1.28 9.13 5.42
C TYR A 309 -1.35 10.28 6.41
N TRP A 310 -1.28 11.52 5.93
CA TRP A 310 -1.39 12.71 6.77
C TRP A 310 -2.78 12.83 7.38
N ILE A 311 -3.84 12.58 6.61
CA ILE A 311 -5.22 12.61 7.12
C ILE A 311 -5.42 11.51 8.16
N SER A 312 -4.89 10.30 7.94
CA SER A 312 -4.94 9.22 8.93
C SER A 312 -4.21 9.59 10.22
N ALA A 313 -3.03 10.23 10.11
CA ALA A 313 -2.32 10.76 11.27
C ALA A 313 -3.15 11.85 11.99
N ILE A 314 -3.79 12.75 11.24
CA ILE A 314 -4.64 13.81 11.77
C ILE A 314 -5.89 13.25 12.48
N ALA A 315 -6.48 12.18 11.98
CA ALA A 315 -7.64 11.51 12.57
C ALA A 315 -7.30 10.67 13.83
N ALA A 316 -6.04 10.28 13.99
CA ALA A 316 -5.60 9.47 15.14
C ALA A 316 -5.67 10.24 16.46
N ARG A 317 -6.08 9.57 17.55
CA ARG A 317 -5.99 10.12 18.89
C ARG A 317 -4.52 10.27 19.32
N PRO A 318 -4.08 11.39 19.94
CA PRO A 318 -2.66 11.61 20.23
C PRO A 318 -2.00 10.50 21.08
N SER A 319 -2.70 10.02 22.11
CA SER A 319 -2.22 8.94 22.99
C SER A 319 -2.14 7.56 22.30
N SER A 320 -2.91 7.35 21.23
CA SER A 320 -2.93 6.11 20.46
C SER A 320 -2.02 6.12 19.23
N THR A 321 -1.65 7.31 18.74
CA THR A 321 -0.93 7.49 17.46
C THR A 321 0.35 6.66 17.40
N HIS A 322 1.28 6.88 18.34
CA HIS A 322 2.59 6.20 18.34
C HIS A 322 2.49 4.66 18.39
N LYS A 323 1.61 4.11 19.24
CA LYS A 323 1.40 2.65 19.34
C LYS A 323 0.71 2.10 18.11
N GLY A 324 -0.28 2.82 17.56
CA GLY A 324 -1.04 2.42 16.38
C GLY A 324 -0.17 2.33 15.15
N TYR A 325 0.70 3.32 14.92
CA TYR A 325 1.66 3.32 13.81
C TYR A 325 2.72 2.23 13.92
N LEU A 326 3.28 2.01 15.12
CA LEU A 326 4.25 0.92 15.30
C LEU A 326 3.60 -0.44 15.07
N LEU A 327 2.44 -0.68 15.69
CA LEU A 327 1.71 -1.94 15.53
C LEU A 327 1.26 -2.16 14.09
N GLY A 328 0.71 -1.12 13.46
CA GLY A 328 0.30 -1.14 12.05
C GLY A 328 1.45 -1.47 11.12
N GLY A 329 2.62 -0.85 11.30
CA GLY A 329 3.82 -1.15 10.50
C GLY A 329 4.33 -2.59 10.67
N LEU A 330 4.32 -3.12 11.90
CA LEU A 330 4.76 -4.49 12.20
C LEU A 330 3.80 -5.55 11.67
N VAL A 331 2.49 -5.32 11.75
CA VAL A 331 1.51 -6.24 11.16
C VAL A 331 1.50 -6.11 9.64
N TRP A 332 1.65 -4.90 9.12
CA TRP A 332 1.71 -4.71 7.67
C TRP A 332 2.88 -5.47 7.06
N PHE A 333 4.06 -5.49 7.69
CA PHE A 333 5.20 -6.30 7.23
C PHE A 333 4.78 -7.76 6.94
N ALA A 334 3.95 -8.33 7.82
CA ALA A 334 3.49 -9.71 7.70
C ALA A 334 2.69 -9.92 6.41
N VAL A 335 1.92 -8.94 5.95
CA VAL A 335 1.02 -9.09 4.79
C VAL A 335 1.78 -9.46 3.50
N PRO A 336 2.67 -8.60 2.95
CA PRO A 336 3.42 -8.95 1.76
C PRO A 336 4.46 -10.05 2.03
N PHE A 337 5.09 -10.09 3.21
CA PHE A 337 6.09 -11.11 3.52
C PHE A 337 5.50 -12.51 3.45
N SER A 338 4.41 -12.73 4.18
CA SER A 338 3.74 -14.02 4.28
C SER A 338 3.06 -14.40 2.96
N LEU A 339 2.38 -13.46 2.32
CA LEU A 339 1.68 -13.74 1.08
C LEU A 339 2.63 -14.02 -0.09
N ALA A 340 3.70 -13.23 -0.25
CA ALA A 340 4.69 -13.47 -1.31
C ALA A 340 5.52 -14.73 -1.05
N THR A 341 5.82 -15.03 0.21
CA THR A 341 6.45 -16.30 0.61
C THR A 341 5.55 -17.48 0.23
N ALA A 342 4.24 -17.40 0.46
CA ALA A 342 3.31 -18.45 0.09
C ALA A 342 3.03 -18.52 -1.42
N LEU A 343 2.47 -17.45 -2.00
CA LEU A 343 1.95 -17.45 -3.37
C LEU A 343 3.04 -17.19 -4.43
N GLY A 344 4.03 -16.36 -4.13
CA GLY A 344 5.14 -16.08 -5.05
C GLY A 344 6.11 -17.27 -5.17
N LEU A 345 6.63 -17.76 -4.03
CA LEU A 345 7.46 -18.98 -4.05
C LEU A 345 6.64 -20.23 -4.42
N GLY A 346 5.34 -20.25 -4.09
CA GLY A 346 4.43 -21.30 -4.52
C GLY A 346 4.33 -21.40 -6.04
N ALA A 347 4.35 -20.28 -6.77
CA ALA A 347 4.36 -20.28 -8.24
C ALA A 347 5.60 -20.99 -8.81
N LEU A 348 6.76 -20.71 -8.22
CA LEU A 348 8.04 -21.33 -8.58
C LEU A 348 8.05 -22.82 -8.19
N ALA A 349 7.62 -23.16 -6.97
CA ALA A 349 7.59 -24.52 -6.48
C ALA A 349 6.59 -25.42 -7.23
N LEU A 350 5.53 -24.86 -7.79
CA LEU A 350 4.61 -25.54 -8.69
C LEU A 350 5.08 -25.54 -10.16
N ASN A 351 6.18 -24.84 -10.46
CA ASN A 351 6.71 -24.67 -11.81
C ASN A 351 5.61 -24.22 -12.80
N LEU A 352 4.87 -23.17 -12.44
CA LEU A 352 3.78 -22.65 -13.28
C LEU A 352 4.32 -22.03 -14.59
N PRO A 353 3.64 -22.21 -15.74
CA PRO A 353 4.02 -21.61 -17.03
C PRO A 353 3.71 -20.09 -17.09
N LEU A 354 4.10 -19.34 -16.06
CA LEU A 354 3.95 -17.88 -15.98
C LEU A 354 5.01 -17.20 -16.82
N THR A 355 4.61 -16.28 -17.69
CA THR A 355 5.51 -15.42 -18.45
C THR A 355 5.90 -14.17 -17.67
N ALA A 356 7.06 -13.57 -17.97
CA ALA A 356 7.50 -12.31 -17.38
C ALA A 356 6.49 -11.15 -17.61
N SER A 357 5.74 -11.20 -18.72
CA SER A 357 4.67 -10.24 -19.00
C SER A 357 3.48 -10.42 -18.04
N GLU A 358 3.02 -11.66 -17.82
CA GLU A 358 1.98 -11.95 -16.81
C GLU A 358 2.45 -11.59 -15.40
N ALA A 359 3.71 -11.89 -15.09
CA ALA A 359 4.30 -11.60 -13.80
C ALA A 359 4.35 -10.09 -13.51
N SER A 360 4.81 -9.28 -14.48
CA SER A 360 4.85 -7.81 -14.38
C SER A 360 3.48 -7.13 -14.30
N ARG A 361 2.41 -7.79 -14.79
CA ARG A 361 1.01 -7.37 -14.62
C ARG A 361 0.43 -7.77 -13.26
N GLY A 362 1.20 -8.46 -12.42
CA GLY A 362 0.79 -8.89 -11.10
C GLY A 362 0.05 -10.23 -11.07
N LEU A 363 0.18 -11.07 -12.09
CA LEU A 363 -0.62 -12.29 -12.22
C LEU A 363 -0.03 -13.54 -11.54
N VAL A 364 1.14 -13.43 -10.90
CA VAL A 364 1.79 -14.51 -10.15
C VAL A 364 0.87 -15.07 -9.05
N PRO A 365 0.39 -14.28 -8.07
CA PRO A 365 -0.47 -14.81 -7.03
C PRO A 365 -1.81 -15.37 -7.55
N PRO A 366 -2.50 -14.75 -8.54
CA PRO A 366 -3.67 -15.34 -9.19
C PRO A 366 -3.43 -16.73 -9.77
N ALA A 367 -2.28 -16.93 -10.42
CA ALA A 367 -1.93 -18.22 -10.98
C ALA A 367 -1.70 -19.26 -9.88
N THR A 368 -0.97 -18.91 -8.81
CA THR A 368 -0.74 -19.83 -7.69
C THR A 368 -2.02 -20.18 -6.95
N ALA A 369 -2.87 -19.20 -6.66
CA ALA A 369 -4.15 -19.43 -6.01
C ALA A 369 -5.04 -20.38 -6.84
N THR A 370 -5.10 -20.15 -8.15
CA THR A 370 -5.80 -21.02 -9.11
C THR A 370 -5.21 -22.41 -9.15
N ALA A 371 -3.88 -22.53 -9.20
CA ALA A 371 -3.21 -23.82 -9.24
C ALA A 371 -3.43 -24.62 -7.96
N LEU A 372 -3.59 -23.98 -6.80
CA LEU A 372 -3.77 -24.67 -5.52
C LEU A 372 -5.22 -25.10 -5.24
N ILE A 373 -6.21 -24.26 -5.55
CA ILE A 373 -7.61 -24.45 -5.10
C ILE A 373 -8.63 -24.29 -6.25
N GLY A 374 -8.18 -24.17 -7.50
CA GLY A 374 -9.05 -23.98 -8.67
C GLY A 374 -9.86 -22.67 -8.61
N GLU A 375 -11.12 -22.74 -9.00
CA GLU A 375 -12.05 -21.58 -9.03
C GLU A 375 -12.22 -20.91 -7.66
N GLY A 376 -12.21 -21.70 -6.57
CA GLY A 376 -12.28 -21.17 -5.21
C GLY A 376 -11.09 -20.28 -4.88
N GLY A 377 -9.88 -20.72 -5.25
CA GLY A 377 -8.65 -19.95 -5.06
C GLY A 377 -8.64 -18.66 -5.88
N ALA A 378 -9.05 -18.74 -7.15
CA ALA A 378 -9.21 -17.56 -8.01
C ALA A 378 -10.19 -16.55 -7.42
N THR A 379 -11.34 -17.01 -6.93
CA THR A 379 -12.39 -16.15 -6.33
C THR A 379 -11.94 -15.51 -5.03
N LEU A 380 -11.28 -16.26 -4.14
CA LEU A 380 -10.73 -15.75 -2.89
C LEU A 380 -9.70 -14.64 -3.14
N LEU A 381 -8.77 -14.88 -4.07
CA LEU A 381 -7.77 -13.87 -4.39
C LEU A 381 -8.36 -12.64 -5.08
N LEU A 382 -9.30 -12.84 -6.01
CA LEU A 382 -10.01 -11.73 -6.66
C LEU A 382 -10.74 -10.87 -5.63
N THR A 383 -11.39 -11.50 -4.66
CA THR A 383 -12.05 -10.82 -3.53
C THR A 383 -11.04 -10.06 -2.67
N MET A 384 -9.95 -10.72 -2.26
CA MET A 384 -8.88 -10.09 -1.47
C MET A 384 -8.28 -8.87 -2.17
N LEU A 385 -8.01 -8.98 -3.47
CA LEU A 385 -7.50 -7.87 -4.27
C LEU A 385 -8.52 -6.74 -4.37
N PHE A 386 -9.79 -7.06 -4.59
CA PHE A 386 -10.83 -6.04 -4.62
C PHE A 386 -10.91 -5.28 -3.29
N MET A 387 -10.83 -5.99 -2.15
CA MET A 387 -10.78 -5.36 -0.81
C MET A 387 -9.56 -4.43 -0.63
N ALA A 388 -8.39 -4.84 -1.13
CA ALA A 388 -7.18 -4.03 -1.10
C ALA A 388 -7.34 -2.74 -1.94
N VAL A 389 -7.88 -2.88 -3.16
CA VAL A 389 -8.09 -1.77 -4.09
C VAL A 389 -9.14 -0.79 -3.59
N THR A 390 -10.28 -1.27 -3.08
CA THR A 390 -11.34 -0.40 -2.56
C THR A 390 -10.89 0.36 -1.33
N SER A 391 -10.20 -0.31 -0.40
CA SER A 391 -9.71 0.32 0.84
C SER A 391 -8.75 1.47 0.54
N ALA A 392 -7.68 1.19 -0.21
CA ALA A 392 -6.70 2.20 -0.58
C ALA A 392 -7.33 3.30 -1.45
N GLY A 393 -8.15 2.93 -2.43
CA GLY A 393 -8.83 3.88 -3.33
C GLY A 393 -9.72 4.87 -2.59
N SER A 394 -10.42 4.45 -1.53
CA SER A 394 -11.22 5.39 -0.73
C SER A 394 -10.38 6.40 0.03
N SER A 395 -9.16 6.02 0.43
CA SER A 395 -8.23 6.92 1.09
C SER A 395 -7.67 7.95 0.12
N GLU A 396 -7.33 7.53 -1.10
CA GLU A 396 -6.87 8.43 -2.17
C GLU A 396 -7.94 9.44 -2.58
N LEU A 397 -9.20 9.01 -2.71
CA LEU A 397 -10.31 9.90 -3.03
C LEU A 397 -10.50 10.98 -1.96
N ILE A 398 -10.40 10.62 -0.68
CA ILE A 398 -10.48 11.58 0.42
C ILE A 398 -9.22 12.47 0.47
N ALA A 399 -8.04 11.92 0.18
CA ALA A 399 -6.79 12.66 0.11
C ALA A 399 -6.86 13.80 -0.91
N VAL A 400 -7.24 13.49 -2.16
CA VAL A 400 -7.40 14.50 -3.22
C VAL A 400 -8.55 15.44 -2.93
N SER A 401 -9.67 14.92 -2.41
CA SER A 401 -10.79 15.76 -2.02
C SER A 401 -10.40 16.81 -0.99
N SER A 402 -9.65 16.44 0.04
CA SER A 402 -9.24 17.37 1.11
C SER A 402 -8.23 18.39 0.63
N LEU A 403 -7.27 18.00 -0.23
CA LEU A 403 -6.38 18.96 -0.90
C LEU A 403 -7.19 19.99 -1.70
N CYS A 404 -8.16 19.54 -2.51
CA CYS A 404 -8.98 20.47 -3.28
C CYS A 404 -9.89 21.35 -2.40
N THR A 405 -10.45 20.82 -1.30
CA THR A 405 -11.36 21.60 -0.46
C THR A 405 -10.64 22.56 0.48
N TYR A 406 -9.59 22.11 1.15
CA TYR A 406 -8.89 22.91 2.16
C TYR A 406 -7.76 23.75 1.54
N ASP A 407 -6.95 23.18 0.66
CA ASP A 407 -5.76 23.85 0.10
C ASP A 407 -6.04 24.70 -1.14
N LEU A 408 -7.08 24.37 -1.91
CA LEU A 408 -7.50 25.16 -3.08
C LEU A 408 -8.74 26.00 -2.79
N TYR A 409 -9.88 25.34 -2.54
CA TYR A 409 -11.17 26.02 -2.45
C TYR A 409 -11.24 26.96 -1.25
N ARG A 410 -11.07 26.47 -0.02
CA ARG A 410 -11.08 27.32 1.17
C ARG A 410 -9.94 28.33 1.14
N THR A 411 -8.75 27.89 0.75
CA THR A 411 -7.56 28.73 0.88
C THR A 411 -7.46 29.86 -0.14
N TYR A 412 -7.96 29.67 -1.38
CA TYR A 412 -7.80 30.65 -2.46
C TYR A 412 -9.09 31.12 -3.13
N ILE A 413 -10.18 30.33 -3.06
CA ILE A 413 -11.44 30.65 -3.75
C ILE A 413 -12.46 31.26 -2.78
N ASN A 414 -12.68 30.63 -1.62
CA ASN A 414 -13.64 31.06 -0.61
C ASN A 414 -13.08 30.84 0.83
N PRO A 415 -12.32 31.80 1.37
CA PRO A 415 -11.76 31.75 2.74
C PRO A 415 -12.78 31.57 3.86
N ASN A 416 -14.03 32.00 3.63
CA ASN A 416 -15.11 31.94 4.60
C ASN A 416 -16.08 30.78 4.31
N ALA A 417 -15.63 29.75 3.59
CA ALA A 417 -16.45 28.60 3.25
C ALA A 417 -17.04 27.91 4.49
N THR A 418 -18.36 27.72 4.48
CA THR A 418 -19.08 26.98 5.52
C THR A 418 -18.87 25.48 5.40
N GLY A 419 -19.10 24.72 6.48
CA GLY A 419 -19.01 23.26 6.47
C GLY A 419 -19.86 22.58 5.39
N LYS A 420 -21.07 23.11 5.12
CA LYS A 420 -21.95 22.62 4.04
C LYS A 420 -21.32 22.80 2.66
N GLN A 421 -20.66 23.93 2.41
CA GLN A 421 -19.97 24.20 1.14
C GLN A 421 -18.75 23.29 0.99
N ILE A 422 -17.96 23.11 2.05
CA ILE A 422 -16.81 22.19 2.05
C ILE A 422 -17.26 20.75 1.71
N LEU A 423 -18.34 20.28 2.31
CA LEU A 423 -18.89 18.95 2.01
C LEU A 423 -19.39 18.82 0.57
N SER A 424 -20.04 19.86 0.04
CA SER A 424 -20.51 19.86 -1.35
C SER A 424 -19.34 19.76 -2.34
N VAL A 425 -18.32 20.62 -2.17
CA VAL A 425 -17.12 20.61 -3.01
C VAL A 425 -16.37 19.28 -2.88
N SER A 426 -16.25 18.74 -1.66
CA SER A 426 -15.62 17.44 -1.42
C SER A 426 -16.27 16.34 -2.27
N ARG A 427 -17.60 16.24 -2.26
CA ARG A 427 -18.33 15.23 -3.03
C ARG A 427 -18.13 15.36 -4.54
N VAL A 428 -18.13 16.59 -5.05
CA VAL A 428 -17.86 16.86 -6.47
C VAL A 428 -16.45 16.43 -6.84
N VAL A 429 -15.45 16.75 -6.01
CA VAL A 429 -14.05 16.38 -6.27
C VAL A 429 -13.86 14.86 -6.23
N VAL A 430 -14.44 14.16 -5.25
CA VAL A 430 -14.37 12.68 -5.18
C VAL A 430 -14.89 12.06 -6.47
N PHE A 431 -16.06 12.50 -6.95
CA PHE A 431 -16.63 11.99 -8.19
C PHE A 431 -15.74 12.32 -9.41
N ALA A 432 -15.33 13.59 -9.55
CA ALA A 432 -14.51 14.04 -10.66
C ALA A 432 -13.15 13.34 -10.73
N PHE A 433 -12.46 13.19 -9.59
CA PHE A 433 -11.18 12.50 -9.52
C PHE A 433 -11.32 11.01 -9.83
N GLY A 434 -12.38 10.35 -9.32
CA GLY A 434 -12.65 8.95 -9.66
C GLY A 434 -12.86 8.72 -11.15
N CYS A 435 -13.64 9.59 -11.82
CA CYS A 435 -13.81 9.55 -13.27
C CYS A 435 -12.51 9.82 -14.03
N PHE A 436 -11.74 10.83 -13.60
CA PHE A 436 -10.43 11.16 -14.17
C PHE A 436 -9.48 9.96 -14.09
N MET A 437 -9.40 9.30 -12.94
CA MET A 437 -8.53 8.14 -12.75
C MET A 437 -8.98 6.92 -13.54
N GLY A 438 -10.29 6.71 -13.73
CA GLY A 438 -10.81 5.69 -14.64
C GLY A 438 -10.34 5.92 -16.09
N VAL A 439 -10.40 7.16 -16.58
CA VAL A 439 -9.89 7.53 -17.91
C VAL A 439 -8.37 7.36 -17.99
N LEU A 440 -7.63 7.84 -16.98
CA LEU A 440 -6.18 7.71 -16.95
C LEU A 440 -5.74 6.24 -16.93
N ALA A 441 -6.41 5.38 -16.17
CA ALA A 441 -6.13 3.94 -16.16
C ALA A 441 -6.34 3.29 -17.53
N ILE A 442 -7.37 3.70 -18.30
CA ILE A 442 -7.55 3.25 -19.69
C ILE A 442 -6.37 3.67 -20.57
N LEU A 443 -5.93 4.93 -20.46
CA LEU A 443 -4.79 5.45 -21.22
C LEU A 443 -3.50 4.72 -20.87
N LEU A 444 -3.23 4.47 -19.60
CA LEU A 444 -2.06 3.74 -19.12
C LEU A 444 -2.07 2.27 -19.60
N ASN A 445 -3.22 1.61 -19.53
CA ASN A 445 -3.38 0.25 -20.08
C ASN A 445 -3.14 0.21 -21.58
N LYS A 446 -3.66 1.18 -22.35
CA LYS A 446 -3.42 1.30 -23.80
C LYS A 446 -1.95 1.57 -24.12
N ALA A 447 -1.28 2.36 -23.28
CA ALA A 447 0.14 2.64 -23.41
C ALA A 447 1.01 1.42 -23.07
N GLY A 448 0.46 0.38 -22.43
CA GLY A 448 1.21 -0.81 -22.00
C GLY A 448 1.95 -0.63 -20.68
N VAL A 449 1.59 0.39 -19.88
CA VAL A 449 2.19 0.61 -18.56
C VAL A 449 1.68 -0.45 -17.59
N SER A 450 2.58 -1.26 -17.04
CA SER A 450 2.24 -2.29 -16.05
C SER A 450 2.28 -1.75 -14.62
N LEU A 451 1.63 -2.49 -13.71
CA LEU A 451 1.74 -2.26 -12.28
C LEU A 451 3.20 -2.24 -11.83
N GLY A 452 4.00 -3.23 -12.23
CA GLY A 452 5.41 -3.33 -11.86
C GLY A 452 6.23 -2.13 -12.36
N TRP A 453 6.00 -1.67 -13.59
CA TRP A 453 6.70 -0.49 -14.12
C TRP A 453 6.37 0.77 -13.31
N MET A 454 5.08 1.01 -13.06
CA MET A 454 4.63 2.19 -12.31
C MET A 454 5.18 2.17 -10.88
N TYR A 455 5.19 0.97 -10.26
CA TYR A 455 5.73 0.76 -8.93
C TYR A 455 7.21 1.14 -8.81
N LEU A 456 8.04 0.78 -9.78
CA LEU A 456 9.47 1.12 -9.76
C LEU A 456 9.72 2.60 -10.12
N ALA A 457 8.86 3.19 -10.95
CA ALA A 457 9.01 4.56 -11.44
C ALA A 457 8.66 5.63 -10.39
N MET A 458 7.84 5.30 -9.38
CA MET A 458 7.23 6.30 -8.49
C MET A 458 8.24 7.26 -7.85
N GLY A 459 9.33 6.76 -7.27
CA GLY A 459 10.28 7.61 -6.56
C GLY A 459 11.15 8.47 -7.46
N VAL A 460 11.25 8.17 -8.77
CA VAL A 460 11.84 9.11 -9.73
C VAL A 460 11.06 10.42 -9.74
N MET A 461 9.72 10.32 -9.77
CA MET A 461 8.81 11.46 -9.90
C MET A 461 8.59 12.22 -8.59
N ILE A 462 8.50 11.52 -7.46
CA ILE A 462 8.07 12.13 -6.18
C ILE A 462 9.12 12.06 -5.06
N GLY A 463 10.21 11.31 -5.25
CA GLY A 463 11.20 11.04 -4.20
C GLY A 463 11.91 12.30 -3.68
N SER A 464 12.11 13.31 -4.53
CA SER A 464 12.76 14.57 -4.16
C SER A 464 12.01 15.39 -3.10
N ALA A 465 10.70 15.20 -2.96
CA ALA A 465 9.88 15.92 -1.99
C ALA A 465 9.92 15.30 -0.57
N VAL A 466 10.42 14.07 -0.42
CA VAL A 466 10.44 13.33 0.86
C VAL A 466 11.19 14.10 1.95
N MET A 467 12.46 14.43 1.69
CA MET A 467 13.30 15.08 2.70
C MET A 467 12.79 16.48 3.06
N PRO A 468 12.33 17.30 2.09
CA PRO A 468 11.58 18.50 2.43
C PRO A 468 10.37 18.30 3.33
N VAL A 469 9.47 17.37 2.98
CA VAL A 469 8.29 17.11 3.81
C VAL A 469 8.67 16.59 5.20
N ALA A 470 9.71 15.75 5.33
CA ALA A 470 10.20 15.31 6.63
C ALA A 470 10.70 16.50 7.50
N PHE A 471 11.46 17.42 6.91
CA PHE A 471 12.00 18.58 7.63
C PHE A 471 10.95 19.63 7.99
N LEU A 472 9.79 19.62 7.31
CA LEU A 472 8.65 20.49 7.59
C LEU A 472 8.22 20.44 9.07
N LEU A 473 8.34 19.27 9.71
CA LEU A 473 8.05 19.13 11.13
C LEU A 473 9.28 18.77 11.97
N LEU A 474 10.29 18.11 11.41
CA LEU A 474 11.39 17.60 12.23
C LEU A 474 12.49 18.63 12.51
N TRP A 475 12.65 19.66 11.69
CA TRP A 475 13.79 20.58 11.77
C TRP A 475 13.36 22.05 11.76
N ASN A 476 13.68 22.81 12.82
CA ASN A 476 13.38 24.26 12.91
C ASN A 476 14.12 25.11 11.87
N LYS A 477 15.35 24.74 11.50
CA LYS A 477 16.17 25.55 10.60
C LYS A 477 15.80 25.41 9.13
N ALA A 478 15.04 24.37 8.76
CA ALA A 478 14.64 24.11 7.39
C ALA A 478 13.89 25.30 6.77
N ASN A 479 14.39 25.81 5.64
CA ASN A 479 13.87 27.03 5.03
C ASN A 479 13.02 26.75 3.78
N ALA A 480 12.21 27.74 3.40
CA ALA A 480 11.30 27.62 2.25
C ALA A 480 12.04 27.49 0.91
N LYS A 481 13.11 28.28 0.71
CA LYS A 481 13.87 28.30 -0.55
C LYS A 481 14.52 26.94 -0.84
N GLY A 482 15.18 26.37 0.17
CA GLY A 482 15.79 25.04 0.09
C GLY A 482 14.76 23.94 -0.10
N ALA A 483 13.61 24.02 0.56
CA ALA A 483 12.53 23.04 0.38
C ALA A 483 12.01 23.01 -1.06
N VAL A 484 11.73 24.19 -1.64
CA VAL A 484 11.26 24.34 -3.01
C VAL A 484 12.33 23.93 -4.02
N ALA A 485 13.55 24.46 -3.87
CA ALA A 485 14.66 24.15 -4.77
C ALA A 485 14.99 22.65 -4.72
N GLY A 486 15.04 22.04 -3.53
CA GLY A 486 15.30 20.62 -3.36
C GLY A 486 14.26 19.75 -4.04
N ALA A 487 12.97 20.03 -3.84
CA ALA A 487 11.90 19.26 -4.47
C ALA A 487 11.99 19.33 -6.02
N ILE A 488 12.17 20.53 -6.59
CA ILE A 488 12.19 20.72 -8.05
C ILE A 488 13.48 20.20 -8.67
N VAL A 489 14.65 20.63 -8.17
CA VAL A 489 15.96 20.25 -8.73
C VAL A 489 16.19 18.76 -8.59
N GLY A 490 15.81 18.15 -7.46
CA GLY A 490 15.90 16.71 -7.27
C GLY A 490 15.06 15.94 -8.28
N CYS A 491 13.80 16.34 -8.49
CA CYS A 491 12.91 15.67 -9.45
C CYS A 491 13.46 15.75 -10.88
N ILE A 492 13.89 16.94 -11.33
CA ILE A 492 14.48 17.14 -12.65
C ILE A 492 15.75 16.30 -12.82
N ALA A 493 16.66 16.32 -11.83
CA ALA A 493 17.88 15.54 -11.87
C ALA A 493 17.61 14.02 -11.89
N GLY A 494 16.60 13.56 -11.15
CA GLY A 494 16.15 12.17 -11.12
C GLY A 494 15.62 11.71 -12.48
N ILE A 495 14.75 12.51 -13.11
CA ILE A 495 14.19 12.22 -14.44
C ILE A 495 15.29 12.20 -15.51
N ILE A 496 16.18 13.20 -15.51
CA ILE A 496 17.31 13.25 -16.45
C ILE A 496 18.18 12.01 -16.29
N THR A 497 18.57 11.66 -15.06
CA THR A 497 19.41 10.49 -14.78
C THR A 497 18.73 9.21 -15.24
N TRP A 498 17.44 9.04 -14.92
CA TRP A 498 16.67 7.86 -15.33
C TRP A 498 16.69 7.66 -16.85
N LEU A 499 16.44 8.72 -17.63
CA LEU A 499 16.40 8.65 -19.09
C LEU A 499 17.79 8.50 -19.72
N VAL A 500 18.80 9.18 -19.16
CA VAL A 500 20.20 9.09 -19.64
C VAL A 500 20.75 7.69 -19.40
N VAL A 501 20.60 7.13 -18.19
CA VAL A 501 21.04 5.75 -17.88
C VAL A 501 20.30 4.76 -18.78
N THR A 502 19.00 4.95 -19.02
CA THR A 502 18.25 4.12 -19.98
C THR A 502 18.88 4.13 -21.36
N LYS A 503 19.21 5.33 -21.88
CA LYS A 503 19.78 5.49 -23.22
C LYS A 503 21.20 4.92 -23.33
N VAL A 504 22.02 5.10 -22.29
CA VAL A 504 23.41 4.63 -22.26
C VAL A 504 23.48 3.12 -22.17
N GLU A 505 22.71 2.49 -21.29
CA GLU A 505 22.75 1.03 -21.05
C GLU A 505 22.06 0.23 -22.16
N TYR A 506 20.95 0.75 -22.71
CA TYR A 506 20.09 -0.03 -23.61
C TYR A 506 19.98 0.54 -25.03
N GLY A 507 20.61 1.69 -25.32
CA GLY A 507 20.62 2.31 -26.65
C GLY A 507 19.29 2.92 -27.11
N ARG A 508 18.17 2.65 -26.42
CA ARG A 508 16.82 3.16 -26.75
C ARG A 508 16.00 3.46 -25.49
N ILE A 509 15.09 4.43 -25.59
CA ILE A 509 14.19 4.83 -24.51
C ILE A 509 12.77 4.36 -24.88
N ASP A 510 12.29 3.33 -24.20
CA ASP A 510 10.92 2.81 -24.30
C ASP A 510 10.46 2.26 -22.94
N LEU A 511 9.20 1.80 -22.83
CA LEU A 511 8.67 1.28 -21.57
C LEU A 511 9.44 0.07 -21.03
N VAL A 512 9.98 -0.77 -21.91
CA VAL A 512 10.73 -1.96 -21.50
C VAL A 512 12.10 -1.56 -20.96
N THR A 513 12.82 -0.65 -21.62
CA THR A 513 14.17 -0.23 -21.18
C THR A 513 14.13 0.69 -19.97
N THR A 514 13.17 1.62 -19.91
CA THR A 514 12.96 2.49 -18.74
C THR A 514 12.53 1.71 -17.50
N GLY A 515 11.83 0.59 -17.69
CA GLY A 515 11.36 -0.35 -16.65
C GLY A 515 12.44 -1.21 -16.01
N ARG A 516 13.70 -1.13 -16.48
CA ARG A 516 14.79 -1.96 -15.95
C ARG A 516 15.32 -1.43 -14.62
N ASN A 517 15.86 -2.34 -13.82
CA ASN A 517 16.35 -2.04 -12.47
C ASN A 517 17.44 -0.96 -12.45
N ALA A 518 18.39 -0.96 -13.39
CA ALA A 518 19.49 0.01 -13.38
C ALA A 518 19.00 1.46 -13.58
N PRO A 519 18.23 1.80 -14.64
CA PRO A 519 17.64 3.13 -14.77
C PRO A 519 16.77 3.52 -13.58
N MET A 520 15.90 2.61 -13.12
CA MET A 520 15.00 2.88 -12.00
C MET A 520 15.79 3.19 -10.72
N LEU A 521 16.80 2.39 -10.41
CA LEU A 521 17.68 2.61 -9.25
C LEU A 521 18.35 3.98 -9.31
N SER A 522 18.99 4.32 -10.43
CA SER A 522 19.71 5.58 -10.60
C SER A 522 18.78 6.78 -10.50
N GLY A 523 17.63 6.75 -11.18
CA GLY A 523 16.65 7.84 -11.14
C GLY A 523 16.07 8.07 -9.74
N ASN A 524 15.68 6.99 -9.06
CA ASN A 524 15.15 7.06 -7.69
C ASN A 524 16.19 7.63 -6.71
N LEU A 525 17.42 7.11 -6.74
CA LEU A 525 18.52 7.58 -5.89
C LEU A 525 18.83 9.05 -6.11
N VAL A 526 18.99 9.48 -7.36
CA VAL A 526 19.29 10.88 -7.67
C VAL A 526 18.14 11.79 -7.23
N SER A 527 16.88 11.39 -7.47
CA SER A 527 15.71 12.19 -7.07
C SER A 527 15.70 12.52 -5.58
N ILE A 528 15.79 11.49 -4.72
CA ILE A 528 15.73 11.69 -3.27
C ILE A 528 17.01 12.33 -2.69
N LEU A 529 18.20 11.91 -3.16
CA LEU A 529 19.47 12.36 -2.59
C LEU A 529 19.78 13.80 -2.99
N VAL A 530 19.58 14.18 -4.25
CA VAL A 530 19.78 15.56 -4.70
C VAL A 530 18.76 16.48 -4.04
N GLY A 531 17.49 16.08 -3.97
CA GLY A 531 16.47 16.89 -3.32
C GLY A 531 16.74 17.12 -1.83
N GLY A 532 17.18 16.05 -1.13
CA GLY A 532 17.62 16.14 0.26
C GLY A 532 18.87 17.01 0.45
N ALA A 533 19.90 16.82 -0.38
CA ALA A 533 21.15 17.57 -0.29
C ALA A 533 20.94 19.07 -0.52
N VAL A 534 20.19 19.45 -1.57
CA VAL A 534 19.88 20.85 -1.87
C VAL A 534 19.13 21.50 -0.72
N HIS A 535 18.11 20.84 -0.17
CA HIS A 535 17.35 21.40 0.95
C HIS A 535 18.20 21.51 2.23
N LEU A 536 19.01 20.49 2.54
CA LEU A 536 19.93 20.50 3.67
C LEU A 536 20.92 21.67 3.57
N ILE A 537 21.66 21.75 2.46
CA ILE A 537 22.70 22.76 2.26
C ILE A 537 22.10 24.16 2.36
N TRP A 538 21.00 24.44 1.65
CA TRP A 538 20.39 25.77 1.69
C TRP A 538 19.89 26.13 3.08
N SER A 539 19.37 25.17 3.84
CA SER A 539 18.88 25.41 5.21
C SER A 539 20.00 25.63 6.22
N PHE A 540 21.22 25.14 5.95
CA PHE A 540 22.40 25.52 6.73
C PHE A 540 22.92 26.91 6.37
N LEU A 541 22.83 27.30 5.10
CA LEU A 541 23.25 28.63 4.62
C LEU A 541 22.30 29.75 5.07
N GLU A 542 20.98 29.51 5.00
CA GLU A 542 19.94 30.49 5.36
C GLU A 542 18.92 29.88 6.35
N PRO A 543 19.28 29.62 7.62
CA PRO A 543 18.39 28.96 8.57
C PRO A 543 17.17 29.81 8.96
N GLN A 544 15.96 29.23 8.91
CA GLN A 544 14.71 29.96 9.23
C GLN A 544 14.41 30.07 10.74
N ASN A 545 14.96 29.17 11.59
CA ASN A 545 14.72 29.10 13.04
C ASN A 545 13.22 29.19 13.43
N TYR A 546 12.38 28.39 12.79
CA TYR A 546 10.93 28.43 12.93
C TYR A 546 10.42 28.00 14.32
N ASN A 547 9.39 28.68 14.86
CA ASN A 547 8.85 28.49 16.22
C ASN A 547 7.50 27.72 16.29
N TRP A 548 6.93 27.36 15.14
CA TRP A 548 5.65 26.62 15.00
C TRP A 548 4.40 27.33 15.53
N GLU A 549 4.42 28.65 15.74
CA GLU A 549 3.24 29.39 16.19
C GLU A 549 2.16 29.46 15.11
N SER A 550 2.51 29.81 13.86
CA SER A 550 1.51 29.92 12.78
C SER A 550 0.85 28.58 12.44
N THR A 551 1.58 27.46 12.53
CA THR A 551 1.02 26.11 12.33
C THR A 551 0.11 25.67 13.48
N ARG A 552 0.38 26.11 14.72
CA ARG A 552 -0.53 25.88 15.86
C ARG A 552 -1.78 26.77 15.79
N GLY A 553 -1.69 27.92 15.13
CA GLY A 553 -2.79 28.87 14.93
C GLY A 553 -3.77 28.51 13.81
N LEU A 554 -3.60 27.38 13.12
CA LEU A 554 -4.55 26.91 12.11
C LEU A 554 -5.95 26.72 12.72
N ARG A 555 -6.98 27.19 12.02
CA ARG A 555 -8.37 27.17 12.49
C ARG A 555 -9.18 26.06 11.84
N THR A 556 -9.94 25.34 12.67
CA THR A 556 -10.99 24.42 12.20
C THR A 556 -12.11 25.19 11.49
N VAL A 557 -12.84 24.50 10.60
CA VAL A 557 -13.96 25.09 9.86
C VAL A 557 -15.17 25.27 10.77
N GLU A 558 -15.37 24.34 11.69
CA GLU A 558 -16.43 24.36 12.71
C GLU A 558 -15.80 24.16 14.09
N GLU A 559 -16.30 24.86 15.11
CA GLU A 559 -15.96 24.59 16.51
C GLU A 559 -16.73 23.36 16.98
N ASP A 560 -16.16 22.18 16.78
CA ASP A 560 -16.66 20.96 17.41
C ASP A 560 -16.02 20.80 18.79
N ALA A 561 -16.86 20.55 19.81
CA ALA A 561 -16.39 20.15 21.12
C ALA A 561 -15.59 18.84 20.96
N SER A 562 -14.26 18.95 20.95
CA SER A 562 -13.37 17.79 20.88
C SER A 562 -13.72 16.82 22.00
N SER A 563 -14.13 15.60 21.65
CA SER A 563 -14.33 14.52 22.63
C SER A 563 -13.02 14.04 23.27
N VAL A 564 -11.88 14.55 22.79
CA VAL A 564 -10.54 14.21 23.29
C VAL A 564 -10.19 15.14 24.47
N PRO A 565 -9.87 14.59 25.66
CA PRO A 565 -9.50 15.39 26.83
C PRO A 565 -8.30 16.31 26.56
N LEU A 566 -8.35 17.57 27.03
CA LEU A 566 -7.27 18.56 26.88
C LEU A 566 -5.90 18.04 27.37
N GLY A 567 -5.90 17.23 28.43
CA GLY A 567 -4.69 16.60 28.96
C GLY A 567 -4.02 15.57 28.06
N GLU A 568 -4.58 15.25 26.89
CA GLU A 568 -3.93 14.45 25.84
C GLU A 568 -2.93 15.24 25.00
N PHE A 569 -3.14 16.55 24.86
CA PHE A 569 -2.27 17.43 24.10
C PHE A 569 -1.12 18.00 24.94
N SER A 570 -0.94 17.51 26.17
CA SER A 570 0.13 17.98 27.04
C SER A 570 1.49 17.70 26.44
N ASN A 571 2.37 18.70 26.47
CA ASN A 571 3.73 18.59 25.92
C ASN A 571 4.52 17.43 26.53
N GLU A 572 4.28 17.13 27.80
CA GLU A 572 4.93 16.02 28.51
C GLU A 572 4.51 14.64 27.96
N LYS A 573 3.21 14.40 27.78
CA LYS A 573 2.73 13.11 27.23
C LYS A 573 3.16 12.92 25.78
N LEU A 574 3.02 13.96 24.95
CA LEU A 574 3.44 13.89 23.55
C LEU A 574 4.96 13.79 23.42
N GLY A 575 5.72 14.41 24.32
CA GLY A 575 7.18 14.25 24.41
C GLY A 575 7.59 12.81 24.73
N ARG A 576 6.94 12.17 25.72
CA ARG A 576 7.17 10.75 26.03
C ARG A 576 6.80 9.84 24.86
N ALA A 577 5.65 10.07 24.22
CA ALA A 577 5.24 9.32 23.03
C ALA A 577 6.24 9.45 21.88
N LYS A 578 6.80 10.65 21.66
CA LYS A 578 7.84 10.90 20.66
C LYS A 578 9.12 10.09 20.93
N VAL A 579 9.65 10.16 22.15
CA VAL A 579 10.88 9.42 22.51
C VAL A 579 10.65 7.92 22.34
N TRP A 580 9.47 7.43 22.72
CA TRP A 580 9.10 6.03 22.56
C TRP A 580 9.07 5.59 21.09
N ILE A 581 8.37 6.34 20.22
CA ILE A 581 8.28 5.96 18.79
C ILE A 581 9.61 6.10 18.07
N LEU A 582 10.45 7.06 18.45
CA LEU A 582 11.82 7.16 17.94
C LEU A 582 12.64 5.93 18.30
N LYS A 583 12.65 5.55 19.59
CA LYS A 583 13.39 4.39 20.08
C LYS A 583 12.96 3.11 19.36
N TRP A 584 11.67 2.82 19.35
CA TRP A 584 11.16 1.56 18.79
C TRP A 584 11.09 1.59 17.27
N GLY A 585 10.67 2.68 16.64
CA GLY A 585 10.63 2.81 15.18
C GLY A 585 12.02 2.66 14.54
N ILE A 586 13.05 3.32 15.10
CA ILE A 586 14.44 3.15 14.65
C ILE A 586 14.95 1.75 15.00
N GLY A 587 14.69 1.26 16.23
CA GLY A 587 15.11 -0.08 16.66
C GLY A 587 14.58 -1.19 15.75
N PHE A 588 13.29 -1.18 15.43
CA PHE A 588 12.67 -2.13 14.51
C PHE A 588 13.16 -1.96 13.07
N THR A 589 13.40 -0.72 12.62
CA THR A 589 14.01 -0.47 11.31
C THR A 589 15.39 -1.11 11.21
N CYS A 590 16.27 -0.89 12.20
CA CYS A 590 17.59 -1.52 12.24
C CYS A 590 17.49 -3.05 12.34
N MET A 591 16.56 -3.57 13.13
CA MET A 591 16.35 -5.01 13.27
C MET A 591 15.95 -5.66 11.94
N ILE A 592 14.98 -5.07 11.23
CA ILE A 592 14.44 -5.62 9.99
C ILE A 592 15.39 -5.41 8.82
N VAL A 593 16.03 -4.24 8.69
CA VAL A 593 16.76 -3.88 7.45
C VAL A 593 18.24 -4.16 7.53
N VAL A 594 18.81 -4.17 8.74
CA VAL A 594 20.25 -4.36 8.94
C VAL A 594 20.52 -5.71 9.58
N LEU A 595 19.92 -5.98 10.74
CA LEU A 595 20.24 -7.17 11.52
C LEU A 595 19.76 -8.46 10.84
N TRP A 596 18.50 -8.53 10.41
CA TRP A 596 17.97 -9.75 9.76
C TRP A 596 18.76 -10.11 8.49
N PRO A 597 18.99 -9.19 7.52
CA PRO A 597 19.82 -9.51 6.35
C PRO A 597 21.21 -9.97 6.78
N ALA A 598 21.89 -9.22 7.65
CA ALA A 598 23.22 -9.58 8.13
C ALA A 598 23.29 -10.98 8.75
N LEU A 599 22.28 -11.39 9.52
CA LEU A 599 22.17 -12.73 10.10
C LEU A 599 21.86 -13.81 9.06
N SER A 600 21.27 -13.46 7.93
CA SER A 600 20.95 -14.38 6.83
C SER A 600 22.09 -14.59 5.82
N LEU A 601 23.02 -13.62 5.69
CA LEU A 601 24.12 -13.70 4.72
C LEU A 601 25.05 -14.92 4.93
N PRO A 602 25.42 -15.32 6.17
CA PRO A 602 26.28 -16.48 6.40
C PRO A 602 25.68 -17.79 5.89
N ALA A 603 24.35 -17.89 5.83
CA ALA A 603 23.67 -19.08 5.36
C ALA A 603 23.94 -19.34 3.86
N ARG A 604 24.28 -18.32 3.08
CA ARG A 604 24.47 -18.39 1.61
C ARG A 604 23.25 -19.02 0.92
N VAL A 605 23.24 -20.32 0.69
CA VAL A 605 22.05 -21.07 0.26
C VAL A 605 21.40 -21.69 1.49
N PHE A 606 20.14 -21.37 1.75
CA PHE A 606 19.41 -21.89 2.90
C PHE A 606 19.37 -23.41 2.87
N SER A 607 19.60 -24.05 4.02
CA SER A 607 19.29 -25.46 4.20
C SER A 607 17.78 -25.68 4.26
N ARG A 608 17.33 -26.93 4.21
CA ARG A 608 15.92 -27.27 4.38
C ARG A 608 15.39 -26.79 5.73
N GLU A 609 16.18 -26.93 6.79
CA GLU A 609 15.82 -26.50 8.15
C GLU A 609 15.70 -24.98 8.22
N TYR A 610 16.64 -24.24 7.60
CA TYR A 610 16.60 -22.78 7.57
C TYR A 610 15.40 -22.27 6.76
N PHE A 611 15.09 -22.89 5.62
CA PHE A 611 13.89 -22.56 4.86
C PHE A 611 12.61 -22.93 5.61
N THR A 612 12.62 -24.02 6.38
CA THR A 612 11.49 -24.39 7.24
C THR A 612 11.28 -23.33 8.32
N LEU A 613 12.34 -22.82 8.94
CA LEU A 613 12.26 -21.69 9.87
C LEU A 613 11.67 -20.44 9.18
N TRP A 614 12.10 -20.12 7.95
CA TRP A 614 11.52 -19.02 7.17
C TRP A 614 10.01 -19.16 6.98
N ALA A 615 9.56 -20.36 6.56
CA ALA A 615 8.14 -20.65 6.39
C ALA A 615 7.37 -20.56 7.73
N VAL A 616 7.95 -21.06 8.82
CA VAL A 616 7.35 -20.95 10.17
C VAL A 616 7.23 -19.50 10.61
N VAL A 617 8.23 -18.66 10.34
CA VAL A 617 8.16 -17.22 10.62
C VAL A 617 7.05 -16.56 9.79
N ALA A 618 6.92 -16.90 8.50
CA ALA A 618 5.82 -16.41 7.66
C ALA A 618 4.45 -16.86 8.19
N ILE A 619 4.32 -18.10 8.66
CA ILE A 619 3.09 -18.61 9.30
C ILE A 619 2.79 -17.89 10.60
N ALA A 620 3.72 -17.88 11.53
CA ALA A 620 3.51 -17.29 12.85
C ALA A 620 3.18 -15.80 12.75
N TRP A 621 3.95 -15.04 11.96
CA TRP A 621 3.76 -13.59 11.83
C TRP A 621 2.46 -13.26 11.08
N GLY A 622 2.16 -13.98 9.99
CA GLY A 622 0.91 -13.83 9.25
C GLY A 622 -0.31 -14.11 10.13
N THR A 623 -0.30 -15.20 10.90
CA THR A 623 -1.41 -15.59 11.78
C THR A 623 -1.56 -14.67 12.99
N VAL A 624 -0.47 -14.34 13.68
CA VAL A 624 -0.50 -13.45 14.85
C VAL A 624 -0.89 -12.04 14.43
N GLY A 625 -0.34 -11.53 13.33
CA GLY A 625 -0.73 -10.24 12.76
C GLY A 625 -2.23 -10.20 12.42
N SER A 626 -2.73 -11.26 11.78
CA SER A 626 -4.16 -11.42 11.47
C SER A 626 -5.03 -11.40 12.72
N ALA A 627 -4.66 -12.17 13.76
CA ALA A 627 -5.40 -12.19 15.02
C ALA A 627 -5.44 -10.80 15.68
N ILE A 628 -4.31 -10.08 15.69
CA ILE A 628 -4.26 -8.73 16.27
C ILE A 628 -5.19 -7.78 15.51
N ILE A 629 -5.11 -7.73 14.18
CA ILE A 629 -5.89 -6.78 13.38
C ILE A 629 -7.38 -7.10 13.40
N ILE A 630 -7.75 -8.38 13.47
CA ILE A 630 -9.15 -8.80 13.53
C ILE A 630 -9.73 -8.53 14.93
N PHE A 631 -9.05 -8.94 15.99
CA PHE A 631 -9.65 -8.95 17.34
C PHE A 631 -9.39 -7.67 18.15
N LEU A 632 -8.23 -7.03 18.03
CA LEU A 632 -7.89 -5.87 18.86
C LEU A 632 -8.88 -4.70 18.69
N PRO A 633 -9.30 -4.30 17.47
CA PRO A 633 -10.29 -3.24 17.31
C PRO A 633 -11.64 -3.57 17.95
N LEU A 634 -12.07 -4.84 17.88
CA LEU A 634 -13.30 -5.31 18.52
C LEU A 634 -13.21 -5.21 20.03
N ILE A 635 -12.05 -5.58 20.60
CA ILE A 635 -11.79 -5.51 22.05
C ILE A 635 -11.84 -4.06 22.52
N GLU A 636 -11.19 -3.14 21.81
CA GLU A 636 -11.17 -1.72 22.17
C GLU A 636 -12.54 -1.02 22.03
N SER A 637 -13.41 -1.53 21.16
CA SER A 637 -14.75 -1.00 20.91
C SER A 637 -15.87 -1.71 21.70
N ARG A 638 -15.56 -2.64 22.61
CA ARG A 638 -16.55 -3.44 23.37
C ARG A 638 -17.61 -2.60 24.07
N GLU A 639 -17.22 -1.51 24.72
CA GLU A 639 -18.16 -0.62 25.43
C GLU A 639 -19.13 0.07 24.46
N THR A 640 -18.63 0.58 23.34
CA THR A 640 -19.46 1.21 22.30
C THR A 640 -20.42 0.19 21.68
N ILE A 641 -19.93 -1.03 21.40
CA ILE A 641 -20.75 -2.13 20.89
C ILE A 641 -21.85 -2.49 21.90
N LYS A 642 -21.51 -2.58 23.19
CA LYS A 642 -22.47 -2.87 24.26
C LYS A 642 -23.58 -1.81 24.34
N LEU A 643 -23.22 -0.52 24.30
CA LEU A 643 -24.19 0.58 24.29
C LEU A 643 -25.15 0.50 23.08
N ILE A 644 -24.63 0.18 21.89
CA ILE A 644 -25.46 0.00 20.70
C ILE A 644 -26.41 -1.20 20.86
N LEU A 645 -25.92 -2.34 21.34
CA LEU A 645 -26.73 -3.54 21.56
C LEU A 645 -27.83 -3.32 22.61
N GLU A 646 -27.50 -2.66 23.73
CA GLU A 646 -28.47 -2.27 24.76
C GLU A 646 -29.51 -1.31 24.18
N GLY A 647 -29.08 -0.29 23.42
CA GLY A 647 -29.99 0.65 22.76
C GLY A 647 -30.94 -0.03 21.76
N ILE A 648 -30.44 -0.97 20.95
CA ILE A 648 -31.25 -1.78 20.04
C ILE A 648 -32.26 -2.60 20.85
N PHE A 649 -31.80 -3.34 21.87
CA PHE A 649 -32.65 -4.17 22.72
C PHE A 649 -33.77 -3.37 23.38
N THR A 650 -33.45 -2.23 24.01
CA THR A 650 -34.45 -1.34 24.62
C THR A 650 -35.45 -0.82 23.58
N SER A 651 -34.98 -0.48 22.36
CA SER A 651 -35.87 0.01 21.30
C SER A 651 -36.82 -1.05 20.75
N VAL A 652 -36.35 -2.30 20.64
CA VAL A 652 -37.16 -3.47 20.23
C VAL A 652 -38.17 -3.81 21.33
N MET A 653 -37.73 -3.88 22.59
CA MET A 653 -38.62 -4.12 23.74
C MET A 653 -39.71 -3.06 23.87
N ARG A 654 -39.39 -1.78 23.60
CA ARG A 654 -40.39 -0.70 23.60
C ARG A 654 -41.40 -0.82 22.46
N LYS A 655 -40.99 -1.38 21.31
CA LYS A 655 -41.89 -1.67 20.18
C LYS A 655 -42.77 -2.88 20.44
N LEU A 656 -42.30 -3.88 21.18
CA LEU A 656 -43.08 -5.06 21.56
C LEU A 656 -44.09 -4.79 22.68
N ARG A 657 -43.87 -3.74 23.49
CA ARG A 657 -44.79 -3.27 24.54
C ARG A 657 -45.85 -2.27 24.04
N ARG A 658 -45.75 -1.80 22.80
CA ARG A 658 -46.75 -0.95 22.13
C ARG A 658 -47.52 -1.82 21.15
#